data_AF-A0A8T4TJZ1-F1
#
_entry.id   AF-A0A8T4TJZ1-F1
#
_cell.length_a   1.000
_cell.length_b   1.000
_cell.length_c   1.000
_cell.angle_alpha   90.00
_cell.angle_beta   90.00
_cell.angle_gamma   90.00
#
_symmetry.space_group_name_H-M   'P 1'
#
loop_
_entity.id
_entity.type
_entity.pdbx_description
1 polymer ?
#
loop_
_entity_poly.entity_id
_entity_poly.type
_entity_poly.pdbx_seq_one_letter_code
_entity_poly.pdbx_strand_id
1 'polypeptide(L)'
;MQESFTIRAKKAVRKIAAIGTGLGMVGATMMSAVALDYTLGDYPKPFIMNKKFSNVAAIIGETSSPDDNTALLDVLSGLEQATAVSKPGSSGPASGGAQKTEDLQVGKALNNTADGFGTSIDSTDVDGFQDTSVRIDIDDVSDDYQVKDGIRFGNACANQASLLANSGFESPILQTALSFDRDEDWQDKVFITFSKQSVCYRYTFDSALSSGNTLTSAKSTDPIAINFLGQELEIQNATNTSMVVNSGERFDLKAGDNVQVEGKTVTLISATSSNKVRIDVDGTSKVITEDSEQIINGLEIRAEDVSDDQGIEFDAATLFIGLSARDTFKDGEEYIGEDQDNPVWVWQLSNLGGSSPVIGVKLDLSLDSPDETDNPAYQHPLYETESLCLPRDYACIIFDSMAEDDFLKYSVDSGVTESLFWNQSLADANSGAFTKKVLEISAGGAQDNGFQLGDYGGIASDDRNKDTDTIMFALFNGTTDGGALGYTLGLFREEQDGSDAIWFANLSHVGAGQNITHRAFFLDYKDSLIPITVNITSSSSGSSGTTGINGTIIGNFIIDLSTGNDGTDPAHGTDNNNLTIWFRGKSNTDPNSITYLGNGDGTEDTYLFYGSNDISAHSEDTRTPTGLKLYDPASGRSGDKFEFELPADITDYKANIVVTTSGKKVSTDSGNVVTDEAPQIQKADEVTDLTQFNAILGGGPCVNSHVARIKNLSPGSCGVASGFTPNEAVIELVDNGSNVALVVAGWEADDTKRAGVVLKNYDDTKVMTAFGSKTSVVVKGTTMDLSSIEVA
;
A
#
# COMPACT_ATOMS: atom_id res chain seq x y z
N MET A 1 -9.75 41.91 -72.04
CA MET A 1 -10.21 40.84 -71.12
C MET A 1 -10.68 41.54 -69.87
N GLN A 2 -11.98 41.46 -69.65
CA GLN A 2 -12.83 42.15 -68.66
C GLN A 2 -12.27 42.02 -67.24
N GLU A 3 -12.01 43.11 -66.50
CA GLU A 3 -12.89 44.14 -65.89
C GLU A 3 -13.13 43.88 -64.39
N SER A 4 -12.38 44.65 -63.58
CA SER A 4 -12.81 45.46 -62.43
C SER A 4 -14.29 45.37 -62.00
N PHE A 5 -14.55 45.28 -60.69
CA PHE A 5 -15.06 46.41 -59.88
C PHE A 5 -15.40 45.98 -58.44
N THR A 6 -14.94 46.77 -57.47
CA THR A 6 -15.34 46.74 -56.05
C THR A 6 -16.73 47.38 -55.87
N ILE A 7 -17.53 46.93 -54.88
CA ILE A 7 -18.19 47.76 -53.84
C ILE A 7 -19.28 46.99 -53.04
N ARG A 8 -19.10 47.00 -51.71
CA ARG A 8 -20.03 47.08 -50.56
C ARG A 8 -21.30 46.19 -50.47
N ALA A 9 -21.33 45.48 -49.33
CA ALA A 9 -22.52 45.02 -48.62
C ALA A 9 -23.53 46.13 -48.28
N LYS A 10 -24.84 45.81 -48.35
CA LYS A 10 -25.87 46.27 -47.41
C LYS A 10 -27.22 45.54 -47.57
N LYS A 11 -27.65 44.97 -46.45
CA LYS A 11 -29.02 44.97 -45.86
C LYS A 11 -30.12 43.99 -46.32
N ALA A 12 -30.78 43.50 -45.26
CA ALA A 12 -32.20 43.14 -45.06
C ALA A 12 -32.60 41.68 -45.37
N VAL A 13 -32.91 40.80 -44.39
CA VAL A 13 -33.90 40.80 -43.28
C VAL A 13 -35.33 40.45 -43.77
N ARG A 14 -35.89 39.39 -43.13
CA ARG A 14 -37.33 39.05 -42.92
C ARG A 14 -38.09 38.45 -44.11
N LYS A 15 -39.06 37.54 -43.98
CA LYS A 15 -39.70 36.70 -42.93
C LYS A 15 -40.94 36.09 -43.65
N ILE A 16 -41.56 35.03 -43.08
CA ILE A 16 -43.00 34.62 -43.32
C ILE A 16 -43.18 33.84 -44.65
N ALA A 17 -43.96 32.75 -44.81
CA ALA A 17 -45.03 32.05 -44.08
C ALA A 17 -45.08 30.62 -44.64
N ALA A 18 -45.28 29.58 -43.83
CA ALA A 18 -46.58 28.97 -43.50
C ALA A 18 -47.08 27.88 -44.49
N ILE A 19 -47.14 26.66 -43.95
CA ILE A 19 -48.22 25.66 -44.06
C ILE A 19 -48.40 24.92 -45.41
N GLY A 20 -48.29 23.59 -45.34
CA GLY A 20 -49.30 22.71 -45.93
C GLY A 20 -48.81 21.62 -46.89
N THR A 21 -48.59 20.43 -46.33
CA THR A 21 -49.00 19.12 -46.87
C THR A 21 -48.68 18.75 -48.34
N GLY A 22 -47.69 17.87 -48.51
CA GLY A 22 -47.82 16.61 -49.26
C GLY A 22 -47.62 16.62 -50.78
N LEU A 23 -46.52 16.02 -51.25
CA LEU A 23 -46.47 14.90 -52.23
C LEU A 23 -45.00 14.60 -52.55
N GLY A 24 -44.58 13.36 -52.30
CA GLY A 24 -43.18 12.92 -52.44
C GLY A 24 -42.71 12.71 -53.87
N MET A 25 -41.40 12.51 -54.01
CA MET A 25 -40.85 11.50 -54.92
C MET A 25 -39.55 10.92 -54.35
N VAL A 26 -39.56 9.60 -54.33
CA VAL A 26 -38.50 8.65 -54.00
C VAL A 26 -37.26 8.88 -54.87
N GLY A 27 -36.09 8.81 -54.24
CA GLY A 27 -34.79 8.69 -54.90
C GLY A 27 -33.79 7.99 -53.98
N ALA A 28 -33.75 6.66 -54.07
CA ALA A 28 -32.70 5.70 -53.68
C ALA A 28 -32.19 5.70 -52.21
N THR A 29 -32.60 4.76 -51.33
CA THR A 29 -32.07 3.37 -51.13
C THR A 29 -30.53 3.32 -50.96
N MET A 30 -29.90 2.77 -49.92
CA MET A 30 -30.31 1.99 -48.75
C MET A 30 -29.29 2.28 -47.63
N MET A 31 -29.73 2.65 -46.45
CA MET A 31 -29.27 1.96 -45.25
C MET A 31 -30.55 1.38 -44.69
N SER A 32 -30.78 0.10 -44.99
CA SER A 32 -31.65 -0.71 -44.14
C SER A 32 -31.22 -0.44 -42.71
N ALA A 33 -32.16 -0.31 -41.77
CA ALA A 33 -31.83 -0.26 -40.36
C ALA A 33 -30.98 -1.51 -40.03
N VAL A 34 -29.67 -1.37 -40.07
CA VAL A 34 -28.75 -2.25 -39.37
C VAL A 34 -29.11 -1.96 -37.91
N ALA A 35 -29.63 -2.96 -37.22
CA ALA A 35 -29.78 -2.83 -35.78
C ALA A 35 -28.39 -2.48 -35.25
N LEU A 36 -28.26 -1.37 -34.54
CA LEU A 36 -27.04 -1.14 -33.79
C LEU A 36 -26.90 -2.32 -32.84
N ASP A 37 -25.76 -2.98 -32.84
CA ASP A 37 -25.46 -4.10 -31.93
C ASP A 37 -25.47 -3.65 -30.46
N TYR A 38 -25.49 -2.32 -30.22
CA TYR A 38 -25.51 -1.68 -28.91
C TYR A 38 -26.61 -0.63 -28.80
N THR A 39 -27.25 -0.61 -27.64
CA THR A 39 -28.15 0.44 -27.17
C THR A 39 -27.45 1.31 -26.12
N LEU A 40 -28.05 2.44 -25.74
CA LEU A 40 -27.51 3.28 -24.68
C LEU A 40 -27.49 2.56 -23.33
N GLY A 41 -28.37 1.57 -23.09
CA GLY A 41 -28.34 0.74 -21.90
C GLY A 41 -27.13 -0.20 -21.82
N ASP A 42 -26.42 -0.40 -22.94
CA ASP A 42 -25.20 -1.20 -23.01
C ASP A 42 -23.93 -0.35 -22.79
N TYR A 43 -24.06 0.97 -22.69
CA TYR A 43 -22.96 1.87 -22.39
C TYR A 43 -22.34 1.50 -21.02
N PRO A 44 -21.00 1.31 -20.92
CA PRO A 44 -19.95 1.89 -21.75
C PRO A 44 -19.46 1.04 -22.93
N LYS A 45 -20.09 -0.11 -23.22
CA LYS A 45 -19.78 -0.89 -24.44
C LYS A 45 -20.34 -0.14 -25.68
N PRO A 46 -19.65 -0.18 -26.85
CA PRO A 46 -18.41 -0.89 -27.15
C PRO A 46 -17.12 -0.09 -26.86
N PHE A 47 -17.20 1.08 -26.24
CA PHE A 47 -16.05 1.96 -26.02
C PHE A 47 -15.06 1.37 -25.03
N ILE A 48 -15.56 0.68 -24.00
CA ILE A 48 -14.76 -0.11 -23.07
C ILE A 48 -15.07 -1.58 -23.22
N MET A 49 -14.02 -2.38 -23.41
CA MET A 49 -14.06 -3.85 -23.49
C MET A 49 -12.91 -4.40 -22.65
N ASN A 50 -13.16 -5.45 -21.84
CA ASN A 50 -12.15 -6.10 -21.00
C ASN A 50 -11.37 -5.10 -20.12
N LYS A 51 -12.09 -4.13 -19.55
CA LYS A 51 -11.53 -3.06 -18.73
C LYS A 51 -10.44 -2.22 -19.45
N LYS A 52 -10.50 -2.13 -20.78
CA LYS A 52 -9.62 -1.29 -21.61
C LYS A 52 -10.40 -0.53 -22.69
N PHE A 53 -9.83 0.56 -23.21
CA PHE A 53 -10.39 1.27 -24.36
C PHE A 53 -10.31 0.42 -25.62
N SER A 54 -11.45 0.19 -26.28
CA SER A 54 -11.53 -0.62 -27.49
C SER A 54 -11.58 0.26 -28.74
N ASN A 55 -10.40 0.58 -29.30
CA ASN A 55 -10.25 1.31 -30.56
C ASN A 55 -11.06 2.64 -30.61
N VAL A 56 -10.97 3.41 -29.51
CA VAL A 56 -11.76 4.63 -29.30
C VAL A 56 -11.03 5.87 -29.82
N ALA A 57 -11.76 6.74 -30.50
CA ALA A 57 -11.29 8.08 -30.85
C ALA A 57 -12.24 9.15 -30.29
N ALA A 58 -11.74 10.01 -29.41
CA ALA A 58 -12.47 11.16 -28.88
C ALA A 58 -12.22 12.38 -29.77
N ILE A 59 -13.28 12.90 -30.40
CA ILE A 59 -13.16 13.92 -31.43
C ILE A 59 -14.06 15.10 -31.10
N ILE A 60 -13.47 16.28 -31.10
CA ILE A 60 -14.17 17.52 -30.89
C ILE A 60 -14.22 18.39 -32.14
N GLY A 61 -15.26 19.22 -32.25
CA GLY A 61 -15.45 20.11 -33.37
C GLY A 61 -14.29 21.08 -33.62
N GLU A 62 -14.07 21.42 -34.90
CA GLU A 62 -13.00 22.30 -35.39
C GLU A 62 -13.04 23.70 -34.77
N THR A 63 -14.24 24.17 -34.39
CA THR A 63 -14.48 25.50 -33.80
C THR A 63 -15.24 25.41 -32.46
N SER A 64 -15.08 24.29 -31.77
CA SER A 64 -15.72 23.98 -30.49
C SER A 64 -15.36 24.97 -29.37
N SER A 65 -16.27 25.11 -28.41
CA SER A 65 -16.07 25.92 -27.22
C SER A 65 -15.36 25.13 -26.09
N PRO A 66 -14.76 25.80 -25.09
CA PRO A 66 -14.16 25.11 -23.94
C PRO A 66 -15.13 24.20 -23.16
N ASP A 67 -16.44 24.48 -23.18
CA ASP A 67 -17.44 23.65 -22.52
C ASP A 67 -17.75 22.37 -23.29
N ASP A 68 -17.62 22.37 -24.62
CA ASP A 68 -17.68 21.12 -25.41
C ASP A 68 -16.47 20.21 -25.09
N ASN A 69 -15.27 20.80 -24.88
CA ASN A 69 -14.09 20.06 -24.43
C ASN A 69 -14.35 19.44 -23.06
N THR A 70 -14.94 20.21 -22.14
CA THR A 70 -15.28 19.73 -20.79
C THR A 70 -16.29 18.58 -20.86
N ALA A 71 -17.29 18.68 -21.73
CA ALA A 71 -18.27 17.62 -21.94
C ALA A 71 -17.61 16.30 -22.37
N LEU A 72 -16.66 16.37 -23.32
CA LEU A 72 -15.96 15.19 -23.81
C LEU A 72 -14.99 14.62 -22.77
N LEU A 73 -14.35 15.47 -21.96
CA LEU A 73 -13.53 15.04 -20.82
C LEU A 73 -14.38 14.33 -19.75
N ASP A 74 -15.60 14.80 -19.47
CA ASP A 74 -16.51 14.12 -18.54
C ASP A 74 -16.93 12.74 -19.06
N VAL A 75 -17.18 12.61 -20.37
CA VAL A 75 -17.45 11.31 -21.01
C VAL A 75 -16.24 10.38 -20.88
N LEU A 76 -15.05 10.86 -21.21
CA LEU A 76 -13.81 10.06 -21.11
C LEU A 76 -13.53 9.65 -19.65
N SER A 77 -13.72 10.54 -18.69
CA SER A 77 -13.60 10.25 -17.27
C SER A 77 -14.59 9.18 -16.79
N GLY A 78 -15.82 9.16 -17.32
CA GLY A 78 -16.78 8.07 -17.07
C GLY A 78 -16.31 6.73 -17.64
N LEU A 79 -15.71 6.74 -18.83
CA LEU A 79 -15.18 5.55 -19.48
C LEU A 79 -13.89 5.04 -18.81
N GLU A 80 -13.00 5.92 -18.37
CA GLU A 80 -11.82 5.56 -17.55
C GLU A 80 -12.26 4.88 -16.25
N GLN A 81 -13.29 5.38 -15.57
CA GLN A 81 -13.84 4.68 -14.40
C GLN A 81 -14.34 3.26 -14.72
N ALA A 82 -14.76 3.01 -15.97
CA ALA A 82 -15.17 1.68 -16.41
C ALA A 82 -13.98 0.75 -16.77
N THR A 83 -12.78 1.30 -17.00
CA THR A 83 -11.53 0.52 -17.23
C THR A 83 -10.89 0.05 -15.93
N ALA A 84 -11.61 0.21 -14.83
CA ALA A 84 -11.10 -0.07 -13.51
C ALA A 84 -10.65 -1.52 -13.27
N VAL A 85 -9.38 -1.69 -12.92
CA VAL A 85 -8.82 -2.93 -12.34
C VAL A 85 -8.24 -2.60 -10.96
N SER A 86 -8.56 -3.38 -9.93
CA SER A 86 -8.04 -3.19 -8.58
C SER A 86 -6.52 -3.38 -8.56
N LYS A 87 -5.78 -2.34 -8.14
CA LYS A 87 -4.35 -2.48 -7.82
C LYS A 87 -4.21 -3.22 -6.48
N PRO A 88 -3.32 -4.21 -6.33
CA PRO A 88 -2.77 -4.53 -5.03
C PRO A 88 -1.79 -3.39 -4.67
N GLY A 89 -2.20 -2.46 -3.80
CA GLY A 89 -1.35 -1.37 -3.34
C GLY A 89 -2.03 -0.33 -2.45
N SER A 90 -1.57 -0.29 -1.19
CA SER A 90 -1.60 0.80 -0.21
C SER A 90 -2.85 1.69 -0.13
N SER A 91 -3.93 1.13 0.37
CA SER A 91 -4.90 1.90 1.17
C SER A 91 -5.25 1.09 2.40
N GLY A 92 -5.01 1.65 3.59
CA GLY A 92 -5.36 1.01 4.86
C GLY A 92 -6.79 0.48 4.86
N PRO A 93 -7.07 -0.63 5.56
CA PRO A 93 -8.34 -1.32 5.41
C PRO A 93 -9.52 -0.49 5.92
N ALA A 94 -10.66 -0.69 5.27
CA ALA A 94 -11.95 -0.23 5.77
C ALA A 94 -12.24 -0.89 7.13
N SER A 95 -12.53 -0.05 8.14
CA SER A 95 -12.75 -0.39 9.56
C SER A 95 -14.08 -1.12 9.85
N GLY A 96 -14.33 -2.24 9.18
CA GLY A 96 -15.60 -2.98 9.31
C GLY A 96 -15.51 -4.51 9.36
N GLY A 97 -14.32 -5.10 9.22
CA GLY A 97 -14.11 -6.55 9.40
C GLY A 97 -13.91 -6.93 10.87
N ALA A 98 -14.09 -8.21 11.20
CA ALA A 98 -13.54 -8.70 12.46
C ALA A 98 -12.01 -8.71 12.37
N GLN A 99 -11.36 -8.41 13.48
CA GLN A 99 -9.93 -8.19 13.54
C GLN A 99 -9.34 -8.76 14.81
N LYS A 100 -8.07 -9.14 14.73
CA LYS A 100 -7.19 -9.42 15.87
C LYS A 100 -6.03 -8.45 15.83
N THR A 101 -5.73 -7.84 16.97
CA THR A 101 -4.64 -6.89 17.14
C THR A 101 -3.65 -7.47 18.13
N GLU A 102 -2.37 -7.34 17.84
CA GLU A 102 -1.28 -7.70 18.75
C GLU A 102 -0.29 -6.54 18.85
N ASP A 103 0.18 -6.27 20.07
CA ASP A 103 1.15 -5.21 20.35
C ASP A 103 2.56 -5.82 20.29
N LEU A 104 3.20 -5.70 19.14
CA LEU A 104 4.46 -6.36 18.85
C LEU A 104 5.65 -5.45 19.18
N GLN A 105 6.54 -5.90 20.06
CA GLN A 105 7.80 -5.19 20.32
C GLN A 105 8.74 -5.27 19.12
N VAL A 106 9.47 -4.19 18.83
CA VAL A 106 10.51 -4.18 17.79
C VAL A 106 11.57 -5.25 18.09
N GLY A 107 12.02 -5.93 17.04
CA GLY A 107 12.91 -7.09 17.07
C GLY A 107 12.18 -8.42 17.30
N LYS A 108 10.84 -8.43 17.45
CA LYS A 108 10.05 -9.66 17.58
C LYS A 108 9.38 -10.05 16.27
N ALA A 109 9.26 -11.36 16.08
CA ALA A 109 8.56 -11.94 14.95
C ALA A 109 7.05 -11.95 15.16
N LEU A 110 6.27 -11.88 14.08
CA LEU A 110 4.80 -11.93 14.14
C LEU A 110 4.26 -13.21 14.77
N ASN A 111 5.04 -14.30 14.75
CA ASN A 111 4.68 -15.56 15.38
C ASN A 111 5.18 -15.72 16.83
N ASN A 112 5.67 -14.63 17.43
CA ASN A 112 6.05 -14.62 18.84
C ASN A 112 4.84 -15.04 19.70
N THR A 113 5.09 -15.82 20.75
CA THR A 113 4.02 -16.38 21.60
C THR A 113 3.69 -15.51 22.82
N ALA A 114 4.55 -14.54 23.15
CA ALA A 114 4.31 -13.57 24.21
C ALA A 114 3.56 -12.34 23.68
N ASP A 115 4.03 -11.79 22.55
CA ASP A 115 3.62 -10.46 22.07
C ASP A 115 3.20 -10.47 20.58
N GLY A 116 2.86 -11.64 20.01
CA GLY A 116 2.48 -11.79 18.61
C GLY A 116 1.35 -12.81 18.41
N PHE A 117 1.02 -13.12 17.15
CA PHE A 117 -0.15 -13.94 16.80
C PHE A 117 0.04 -15.44 17.03
N GLY A 118 1.22 -15.90 17.42
CA GLY A 118 1.59 -17.31 17.39
C GLY A 118 1.73 -17.84 15.95
N THR A 119 1.68 -19.16 15.77
CA THR A 119 2.01 -19.78 14.47
C THR A 119 0.93 -19.71 13.41
N SER A 120 -0.31 -19.37 13.79
CA SER A 120 -1.46 -19.35 12.90
C SER A 120 -2.56 -18.43 13.41
N ILE A 121 -3.36 -17.93 12.49
CA ILE A 121 -4.60 -17.17 12.75
C ILE A 121 -5.71 -17.88 11.99
N ASP A 122 -6.79 -18.26 12.68
CA ASP A 122 -7.96 -18.88 12.07
C ASP A 122 -9.28 -18.27 12.58
N SER A 123 -10.41 -18.93 12.32
CA SER A 123 -11.75 -18.48 12.72
C SER A 123 -11.94 -18.32 14.23
N THR A 124 -11.05 -18.89 15.06
CA THR A 124 -11.08 -18.69 16.51
C THR A 124 -10.46 -17.37 16.94
N ASP A 125 -9.62 -16.79 16.07
CA ASP A 125 -8.89 -15.54 16.28
C ASP A 125 -9.60 -14.36 15.61
N VAL A 126 -10.07 -14.54 14.37
CA VAL A 126 -10.67 -13.49 13.54
C VAL A 126 -11.89 -14.03 12.81
N ASP A 127 -13.07 -13.45 13.03
CA ASP A 127 -14.26 -13.85 12.26
C ASP A 127 -14.05 -13.56 10.77
N GLY A 128 -14.61 -14.39 9.90
CA GLY A 128 -14.49 -14.28 8.44
C GLY A 128 -13.65 -15.38 7.82
N PHE A 129 -12.68 -15.94 8.57
CA PHE A 129 -12.10 -17.23 8.25
C PHE A 129 -13.16 -18.33 8.39
N GLN A 130 -13.01 -19.38 7.58
CA GLN A 130 -13.93 -20.49 7.49
C GLN A 130 -13.67 -21.50 8.60
N ASP A 131 -14.76 -21.99 9.18
CA ASP A 131 -14.84 -23.20 9.98
C ASP A 131 -16.22 -23.81 9.70
N THR A 132 -16.26 -24.76 8.77
CA THR A 132 -17.48 -25.27 8.15
C THR A 132 -17.31 -26.74 7.74
N SER A 133 -18.32 -27.30 7.08
CA SER A 133 -18.25 -28.62 6.46
C SER A 133 -18.36 -28.53 4.95
N VAL A 134 -17.58 -29.34 4.24
CA VAL A 134 -17.75 -29.60 2.81
C VAL A 134 -18.19 -31.05 2.60
N ARG A 135 -19.25 -31.22 1.82
CA ARG A 135 -19.73 -32.53 1.38
C ARG A 135 -18.97 -32.94 0.13
N ILE A 136 -18.35 -34.11 0.16
CA ILE A 136 -17.73 -34.73 -1.03
C ILE A 136 -18.50 -36.01 -1.33
N ASP A 137 -19.05 -36.07 -2.53
CA ASP A 137 -19.88 -37.17 -3.01
C ASP A 137 -19.31 -37.62 -4.36
N ILE A 138 -18.54 -38.71 -4.34
CA ILE A 138 -17.90 -39.25 -5.55
C ILE A 138 -18.18 -40.75 -5.62
N ASP A 139 -18.77 -41.17 -6.73
CA ASP A 139 -19.20 -42.55 -6.97
C ASP A 139 -20.08 -43.09 -5.81
N ASP A 140 -19.60 -44.10 -5.08
CA ASP A 140 -20.30 -44.74 -3.96
C ASP A 140 -19.84 -44.21 -2.58
N VAL A 141 -18.97 -43.19 -2.54
CA VAL A 141 -18.38 -42.65 -1.31
C VAL A 141 -18.88 -41.23 -1.08
N SER A 142 -19.69 -41.06 -0.03
CA SER A 142 -20.36 -39.81 0.32
C SER A 142 -20.11 -39.49 1.79
N ASP A 143 -19.47 -38.35 2.08
CA ASP A 143 -19.11 -37.96 3.44
C ASP A 143 -19.06 -36.43 3.60
N ASP A 144 -19.21 -35.97 4.84
CA ASP A 144 -19.12 -34.55 5.22
C ASP A 144 -17.83 -34.32 6.00
N TYR A 145 -16.91 -33.53 5.44
CA TYR A 145 -15.61 -33.26 6.05
C TYR A 145 -15.59 -31.88 6.69
N GLN A 146 -15.11 -31.80 7.93
CA GLN A 146 -14.88 -30.51 8.58
C GLN A 146 -13.65 -29.84 7.96
N VAL A 147 -13.78 -28.55 7.67
CA VAL A 147 -12.76 -27.75 7.01
C VAL A 147 -12.62 -26.42 7.72
N LYS A 148 -11.39 -25.91 7.73
CA LYS A 148 -11.08 -24.58 8.21
C LYS A 148 -9.99 -23.92 7.38
N ASP A 149 -9.93 -22.60 7.44
CA ASP A 149 -8.87 -21.84 6.80
C ASP A 149 -8.20 -20.83 7.74
N GLY A 150 -7.09 -20.26 7.28
CA GLY A 150 -6.32 -19.33 8.10
C GLY A 150 -4.95 -18.98 7.55
N ILE A 151 -4.34 -17.98 8.16
CA ILE A 151 -2.97 -17.54 7.90
C ILE A 151 -2.00 -18.35 8.78
N ARG A 152 -0.81 -18.64 8.27
CA ARG A 152 0.29 -19.25 9.03
C ARG A 152 1.58 -18.49 8.80
N PHE A 153 2.47 -18.59 9.79
CA PHE A 153 3.74 -17.85 9.81
C PHE A 153 4.97 -18.78 9.89
N GLY A 154 6.00 -18.42 9.14
CA GLY A 154 7.30 -19.10 9.07
C GLY A 154 7.17 -20.60 8.85
N ASN A 155 7.79 -21.40 9.71
CA ASN A 155 7.78 -22.85 9.57
C ASN A 155 6.38 -23.49 9.52
N ALA A 156 5.34 -22.84 10.04
CA ALA A 156 3.97 -23.34 9.93
C ALA A 156 3.44 -23.37 8.47
N CYS A 157 4.14 -22.69 7.56
CA CYS A 157 3.91 -22.76 6.12
C CYS A 157 4.50 -23.99 5.44
N ALA A 158 5.25 -24.85 6.12
CA ALA A 158 5.74 -26.08 5.52
C ALA A 158 4.61 -27.03 5.08
N ASN A 159 4.81 -27.74 3.96
CA ASN A 159 3.83 -28.67 3.38
C ASN A 159 3.46 -29.84 4.33
N GLN A 160 4.34 -30.23 5.25
CA GLN A 160 4.14 -31.39 6.11
C GLN A 160 4.51 -31.09 7.57
N ALA A 161 3.68 -31.55 8.51
CA ALA A 161 3.90 -31.37 9.95
C ALA A 161 5.24 -31.97 10.45
N SER A 162 5.76 -32.99 9.76
CA SER A 162 7.05 -33.62 10.09
C SER A 162 8.29 -32.77 9.73
N LEU A 163 8.12 -31.67 8.97
CA LEU A 163 9.21 -30.78 8.52
C LEU A 163 9.25 -29.45 9.27
N LEU A 164 8.31 -29.20 10.20
CA LEU A 164 8.12 -27.94 10.93
C LEU A 164 9.34 -27.46 11.73
N ALA A 165 10.28 -28.34 12.08
CA ALA A 165 11.48 -27.96 12.83
C ALA A 165 12.66 -27.51 11.95
N ASN A 166 12.61 -27.71 10.62
CA ASN A 166 13.78 -27.58 9.73
C ASN A 166 13.46 -27.05 8.32
N SER A 167 12.28 -26.48 8.08
CA SER A 167 11.97 -25.86 6.78
C SER A 167 12.82 -24.64 6.47
N GLY A 168 13.38 -23.99 7.50
CA GLY A 168 14.18 -22.78 7.35
C GLY A 168 13.35 -21.55 6.94
N PHE A 169 12.03 -21.60 7.09
CA PHE A 169 11.15 -20.48 6.77
C PHE A 169 11.14 -19.52 7.95
N GLU A 170 11.64 -18.31 7.72
CA GLU A 170 11.67 -17.25 8.71
C GLU A 170 10.27 -16.65 8.85
N SER A 171 9.92 -16.20 10.04
CA SER A 171 8.67 -15.46 10.26
C SER A 171 8.92 -13.98 10.04
N PRO A 172 7.92 -13.20 9.60
CA PRO A 172 8.09 -11.76 9.45
C PRO A 172 8.46 -11.11 10.79
N ILE A 173 9.33 -10.10 10.77
CA ILE A 173 9.90 -9.47 11.98
C ILE A 173 9.72 -7.96 11.89
N LEU A 174 9.22 -7.36 12.98
CA LEU A 174 9.19 -5.90 13.14
C LEU A 174 10.59 -5.40 13.49
N GLN A 175 11.15 -4.46 12.73
CA GLN A 175 12.54 -4.04 12.83
C GLN A 175 12.70 -2.52 12.63
N THR A 176 13.87 -2.02 13.03
CA THR A 176 14.45 -0.76 12.52
C THR A 176 15.74 -1.08 11.77
N ALA A 177 16.31 -0.07 11.10
CA ALA A 177 17.64 -0.13 10.51
C ALA A 177 18.67 -0.78 11.47
N LEU A 178 18.70 -0.34 12.73
CA LEU A 178 19.70 -0.77 13.71
C LEU A 178 19.54 -2.21 14.22
N SER A 179 18.35 -2.82 14.07
CA SER A 179 18.13 -4.24 14.36
C SER A 179 18.31 -5.17 13.16
N PHE A 180 18.25 -4.64 11.94
CA PHE A 180 18.24 -5.45 10.71
C PHE A 180 19.65 -5.57 10.09
N ASP A 181 19.98 -4.71 9.13
CA ASP A 181 21.24 -4.70 8.39
C ASP A 181 22.08 -3.44 8.67
N ARG A 182 21.47 -2.43 9.31
CA ARG A 182 22.02 -1.10 9.61
C ARG A 182 22.33 -0.28 8.38
N ASP A 183 21.63 -0.53 7.29
CA ASP A 183 21.65 0.39 6.15
C ASP A 183 21.00 1.73 6.55
N GLU A 184 21.62 2.83 6.17
CA GLU A 184 21.10 4.18 6.45
C GLU A 184 19.94 4.54 5.52
N ASP A 185 19.78 3.84 4.38
CA ASP A 185 18.69 4.04 3.44
C ASP A 185 17.30 3.72 4.05
N TRP A 186 17.28 2.92 5.13
CA TRP A 186 16.08 2.69 5.94
C TRP A 186 15.62 3.91 6.74
N GLN A 187 16.51 4.90 6.93
CA GLN A 187 16.30 6.09 7.74
C GLN A 187 15.83 5.73 9.16
N ASP A 188 14.91 6.53 9.74
CA ASP A 188 14.36 6.33 11.07
C ASP A 188 13.10 5.45 11.07
N LYS A 189 12.78 4.78 9.96
CA LYS A 189 11.55 4.00 9.82
C LYS A 189 11.56 2.76 10.71
N VAL A 190 10.37 2.40 11.19
CA VAL A 190 10.05 1.06 11.70
C VAL A 190 9.34 0.31 10.59
N PHE A 191 9.68 -0.96 10.38
CA PHE A 191 9.14 -1.75 9.27
C PHE A 191 9.03 -3.24 9.59
N ILE A 192 8.17 -3.97 8.87
CA ILE A 192 8.08 -5.43 8.97
C ILE A 192 8.73 -6.04 7.74
N THR A 193 9.79 -6.83 7.95
CA THR A 193 10.42 -7.59 6.87
C THR A 193 9.69 -8.89 6.62
N PHE A 194 9.59 -9.27 5.34
CA PHE A 194 9.01 -10.55 4.92
C PHE A 194 10.00 -11.28 4.04
N SER A 195 10.30 -12.54 4.35
CA SER A 195 11.02 -13.41 3.41
C SER A 195 10.04 -14.26 2.60
N LYS A 196 10.48 -14.81 1.47
CA LYS A 196 9.69 -15.80 0.73
C LYS A 196 9.23 -16.91 1.67
N GLN A 197 7.97 -17.30 1.55
CA GLN A 197 7.33 -18.38 2.33
C GLN A 197 7.19 -18.08 3.84
N SER A 198 7.45 -16.84 4.27
CA SER A 198 7.26 -16.39 5.66
C SER A 198 5.79 -16.28 6.07
N VAL A 199 4.90 -16.10 5.09
CA VAL A 199 3.45 -16.06 5.26
C VAL A 199 2.80 -16.98 4.23
N CYS A 200 1.75 -17.67 4.64
CA CYS A 200 0.92 -18.47 3.75
C CYS A 200 -0.51 -18.55 4.28
N TYR A 201 -1.44 -18.78 3.36
CA TYR A 201 -2.81 -19.13 3.67
C TYR A 201 -3.03 -20.63 3.43
N ARG A 202 -3.84 -21.26 4.27
CA ARG A 202 -4.08 -22.70 4.19
C ARG A 202 -5.53 -23.07 4.39
N TYR A 203 -6.10 -23.75 3.41
CA TYR A 203 -7.35 -24.48 3.53
C TYR A 203 -7.07 -25.91 4.03
N THR A 204 -7.65 -26.26 5.17
CA THR A 204 -7.31 -27.47 5.93
C THR A 204 -8.55 -28.33 6.13
N PHE A 205 -8.44 -29.63 5.85
CA PHE A 205 -9.42 -30.63 6.30
C PHE A 205 -9.04 -31.09 7.71
N ASP A 206 -9.94 -30.88 8.67
CA ASP A 206 -9.74 -31.31 10.07
C ASP A 206 -9.92 -32.83 10.23
N SER A 207 -10.74 -33.42 9.36
CA SER A 207 -10.95 -34.86 9.25
C SER A 207 -10.16 -35.44 8.07
N ALA A 208 -9.54 -36.61 8.29
CA ALA A 208 -8.85 -37.33 7.23
C ALA A 208 -9.83 -37.72 6.10
N LEU A 209 -9.47 -37.43 4.85
CA LEU A 209 -10.27 -37.83 3.68
C LEU A 209 -10.29 -39.35 3.53
N SER A 210 -11.47 -39.89 3.27
CA SER A 210 -11.65 -41.32 2.99
C SER A 210 -11.08 -41.69 1.63
N SER A 211 -10.64 -42.94 1.49
CA SER A 211 -10.27 -43.50 0.18
C SER A 211 -11.46 -43.42 -0.77
N GLY A 212 -11.28 -42.77 -1.94
CA GLY A 212 -12.35 -42.49 -2.89
C GLY A 212 -12.89 -41.06 -2.84
N ASN A 213 -12.63 -40.32 -1.77
CA ASN A 213 -12.97 -38.89 -1.60
C ASN A 213 -11.73 -38.00 -1.44
N THR A 214 -10.59 -38.42 -2.00
CA THR A 214 -9.41 -37.54 -2.08
C THR A 214 -9.56 -36.59 -3.27
N LEU A 215 -8.79 -35.50 -3.34
CA LEU A 215 -8.99 -34.51 -4.41
C LEU A 215 -8.65 -35.08 -5.79
N THR A 216 -7.76 -36.08 -5.86
CA THR A 216 -7.47 -36.82 -7.10
C THR A 216 -8.61 -37.72 -7.56
N SER A 217 -9.63 -37.92 -6.72
CA SER A 217 -10.84 -38.66 -7.08
C SER A 217 -11.88 -37.80 -7.80
N ALA A 218 -11.72 -36.47 -7.79
CA ALA A 218 -12.59 -35.55 -8.52
C ALA A 218 -12.67 -35.91 -10.01
N LYS A 219 -13.87 -35.77 -10.58
CA LYS A 219 -14.15 -36.01 -12.00
C LYS A 219 -14.98 -34.88 -12.55
N SER A 220 -15.06 -34.80 -13.87
CA SER A 220 -15.91 -33.83 -14.54
C SER A 220 -17.40 -33.98 -14.26
N THR A 221 -17.83 -35.22 -14.00
CA THR A 221 -19.21 -35.57 -13.63
C THR A 221 -19.51 -35.38 -12.16
N ASP A 222 -18.48 -35.43 -11.31
CA ASP A 222 -18.57 -35.37 -9.85
C ASP A 222 -17.43 -34.48 -9.32
N PRO A 223 -17.51 -33.15 -9.54
CA PRO A 223 -16.46 -32.24 -9.12
C PRO A 223 -16.52 -31.98 -7.62
N ILE A 224 -15.37 -31.58 -7.06
CA ILE A 224 -15.28 -31.16 -5.66
C ILE A 224 -15.30 -29.64 -5.61
N ALA A 225 -16.39 -29.08 -5.09
CA ALA A 225 -16.50 -27.65 -4.82
C ALA A 225 -15.91 -27.31 -3.45
N ILE A 226 -15.00 -26.34 -3.39
CA ILE A 226 -14.48 -25.76 -2.14
C ILE A 226 -14.56 -24.24 -2.22
N ASN A 227 -14.78 -23.58 -1.08
CA ASN A 227 -14.64 -22.13 -1.00
C ASN A 227 -13.21 -21.79 -0.54
N PHE A 228 -12.41 -21.23 -1.44
CA PHE A 228 -11.00 -20.92 -1.23
C PHE A 228 -10.77 -19.41 -1.42
N LEU A 229 -10.30 -18.72 -0.39
CA LEU A 229 -10.07 -17.26 -0.41
C LEU A 229 -11.30 -16.45 -0.88
N GLY A 230 -12.50 -16.88 -0.47
CA GLY A 230 -13.77 -16.24 -0.85
C GLY A 230 -14.25 -16.55 -2.26
N GLN A 231 -13.64 -17.53 -2.94
CA GLN A 231 -14.06 -18.02 -4.26
C GLN A 231 -14.46 -19.49 -4.19
N GLU A 232 -15.57 -19.84 -4.84
CA GLU A 232 -15.86 -21.25 -5.11
C GLU A 232 -14.95 -21.77 -6.23
N LEU A 233 -14.16 -22.81 -5.92
CA LEU A 233 -13.36 -23.56 -6.87
C LEU A 233 -13.99 -24.93 -7.07
N GLU A 234 -14.38 -25.23 -8.31
CA GLU A 234 -14.87 -26.55 -8.70
C GLU A 234 -13.72 -27.39 -9.27
N ILE A 235 -13.13 -28.24 -8.43
CA ILE A 235 -12.03 -29.14 -8.81
C ILE A 235 -12.58 -30.29 -9.64
N GLN A 236 -12.11 -30.40 -10.87
CA GLN A 236 -12.55 -31.37 -11.88
C GLN A 236 -11.64 -32.59 -11.94
N ASN A 237 -10.36 -32.38 -11.61
CA ASN A 237 -9.32 -33.39 -11.61
C ASN A 237 -8.14 -32.88 -10.79
N ALA A 238 -7.35 -33.78 -10.21
CA ALA A 238 -6.10 -33.40 -9.55
C ALA A 238 -5.02 -34.47 -9.70
N THR A 239 -3.77 -34.04 -9.60
CA THR A 239 -2.62 -34.89 -9.28
C THR A 239 -2.16 -34.59 -7.86
N ASN A 240 -1.05 -35.17 -7.39
CA ASN A 240 -0.54 -34.86 -6.05
C ASN A 240 -0.14 -33.39 -5.83
N THR A 241 0.16 -32.63 -6.89
CA THR A 241 0.69 -31.25 -6.82
C THR A 241 0.07 -30.33 -7.88
N SER A 242 -1.07 -30.71 -8.46
CA SER A 242 -1.79 -29.88 -9.42
C SER A 242 -3.28 -30.16 -9.37
N MET A 243 -4.09 -29.16 -9.71
CA MET A 243 -5.54 -29.30 -9.84
C MET A 243 -6.03 -28.62 -11.12
N VAL A 244 -7.09 -29.18 -11.70
CA VAL A 244 -7.81 -28.61 -12.82
C VAL A 244 -9.13 -28.10 -12.27
N VAL A 245 -9.43 -26.83 -12.48
CA VAL A 245 -10.70 -26.22 -12.04
C VAL A 245 -11.47 -25.68 -13.22
N ASN A 246 -12.78 -25.53 -13.06
CA ASN A 246 -13.57 -24.72 -13.97
C ASN A 246 -13.24 -23.24 -13.75
N SER A 247 -12.88 -22.55 -14.84
CA SER A 247 -12.54 -21.12 -14.83
C SER A 247 -13.49 -20.26 -15.66
N GLY A 248 -14.22 -20.88 -16.58
CA GLY A 248 -15.30 -20.22 -17.31
C GLY A 248 -16.49 -19.93 -16.39
N GLU A 249 -17.29 -18.91 -16.72
CA GLU A 249 -18.54 -18.63 -16.02
C GLU A 249 -19.56 -19.73 -16.32
N ARG A 250 -20.25 -20.22 -15.28
CA ARG A 250 -21.25 -21.29 -15.37
C ARG A 250 -22.60 -20.72 -15.81
N PHE A 251 -23.17 -21.31 -16.86
CA PHE A 251 -24.51 -20.96 -17.35
C PHE A 251 -25.36 -22.22 -17.56
N ASP A 252 -26.54 -22.22 -16.97
CA ASP A 252 -27.58 -23.21 -17.27
C ASP A 252 -28.51 -22.62 -18.34
N LEU A 253 -28.35 -23.05 -19.59
CA LEU A 253 -29.08 -22.50 -20.74
C LEU A 253 -30.12 -23.50 -21.25
N LYS A 254 -31.26 -23.01 -21.70
CA LYS A 254 -32.19 -23.74 -22.57
C LYS A 254 -31.96 -23.38 -24.02
N ALA A 255 -32.41 -24.21 -24.95
CA ALA A 255 -32.31 -23.89 -26.36
C ALA A 255 -33.07 -22.59 -26.70
N GLY A 256 -32.37 -21.70 -27.39
CA GLY A 256 -32.79 -20.34 -27.68
C GLY A 256 -32.31 -19.30 -26.66
N ASP A 257 -31.86 -19.71 -25.47
CA ASP A 257 -31.27 -18.80 -24.50
C ASP A 257 -29.89 -18.32 -24.99
N ASN A 258 -29.59 -17.07 -24.66
CA ASN A 258 -28.31 -16.46 -24.95
C ASN A 258 -27.76 -15.71 -23.75
N VAL A 259 -26.43 -15.66 -23.66
CA VAL A 259 -25.67 -14.98 -22.61
C VAL A 259 -24.52 -14.20 -23.24
N GLN A 260 -24.09 -13.14 -22.55
CA GLN A 260 -22.99 -12.28 -22.99
C GLN A 260 -21.74 -12.61 -22.21
N VAL A 261 -20.70 -13.10 -22.88
CA VAL A 261 -19.41 -13.42 -22.28
C VAL A 261 -18.31 -12.80 -23.12
N GLU A 262 -17.41 -12.02 -22.50
CA GLU A 262 -16.35 -11.27 -23.19
C GLU A 262 -16.86 -10.41 -24.37
N GLY A 263 -18.09 -9.89 -24.24
CA GLY A 263 -18.74 -9.08 -25.27
C GLY A 263 -19.20 -9.84 -26.52
N LYS A 264 -19.29 -11.17 -26.44
CA LYS A 264 -19.83 -12.04 -27.49
C LYS A 264 -21.13 -12.66 -27.03
N THR A 265 -22.07 -12.79 -27.96
CA THR A 265 -23.36 -13.44 -27.72
C THR A 265 -23.19 -14.93 -27.90
N VAL A 266 -23.29 -15.68 -26.80
CA VAL A 266 -23.29 -17.14 -26.81
C VAL A 266 -24.73 -17.62 -26.73
N THR A 267 -25.17 -18.41 -27.72
CA THR A 267 -26.52 -18.97 -27.79
C THR A 267 -26.47 -20.48 -27.79
N LEU A 268 -27.24 -21.13 -26.91
CA LEU A 268 -27.53 -22.56 -27.04
C LEU A 268 -28.59 -22.73 -28.14
N ILE A 269 -28.23 -23.31 -29.30
CA ILE A 269 -29.17 -23.50 -30.40
C ILE A 269 -30.12 -24.67 -30.10
N SER A 270 -29.55 -25.83 -29.78
CA SER A 270 -30.28 -27.06 -29.49
C SER A 270 -29.32 -28.12 -28.91
N ALA A 271 -29.87 -29.17 -28.31
CA ALA A 271 -29.19 -30.44 -28.25
C ALA A 271 -29.21 -31.09 -29.65
N THR A 272 -28.17 -31.83 -29.99
CA THR A 272 -28.05 -32.59 -31.25
C THR A 272 -28.07 -34.10 -31.02
N SER A 273 -27.79 -34.50 -29.79
CA SER A 273 -28.04 -35.80 -29.19
C SER A 273 -28.01 -35.63 -27.66
N SER A 274 -28.36 -36.68 -26.92
CA SER A 274 -28.33 -36.75 -25.45
C SER A 274 -26.99 -36.46 -24.76
N ASN A 275 -25.95 -36.09 -25.49
CA ASN A 275 -24.61 -35.75 -24.98
C ASN A 275 -23.89 -34.73 -25.87
N LYS A 276 -24.62 -34.00 -26.73
CA LYS A 276 -24.02 -33.03 -27.65
C LYS A 276 -24.92 -31.83 -27.82
N VAL A 277 -24.35 -30.64 -27.71
CA VAL A 277 -25.05 -29.37 -27.87
C VAL A 277 -24.48 -28.58 -29.03
N ARG A 278 -25.35 -27.87 -29.75
CA ARG A 278 -24.93 -26.92 -30.76
C ARG A 278 -24.94 -25.52 -30.14
N ILE A 279 -23.76 -24.93 -30.06
CA ILE A 279 -23.56 -23.58 -29.54
C ILE A 279 -23.22 -22.65 -30.70
N ASP A 280 -23.77 -21.45 -30.68
CA ASP A 280 -23.41 -20.34 -31.57
C ASP A 280 -22.77 -19.22 -30.78
N VAL A 281 -21.66 -18.68 -31.30
CA VAL A 281 -21.03 -17.46 -30.77
C VAL A 281 -20.92 -16.47 -31.91
N ASP A 282 -21.72 -15.40 -31.84
CA ASP A 282 -21.86 -14.35 -32.87
C ASP A 282 -21.98 -14.89 -34.31
N GLY A 283 -22.85 -15.87 -34.52
CA GLY A 283 -23.11 -16.48 -35.83
C GLY A 283 -22.13 -17.60 -36.24
N THR A 284 -21.12 -17.89 -35.43
CA THR A 284 -20.25 -19.07 -35.60
C THR A 284 -20.74 -20.20 -34.72
N SER A 285 -21.27 -21.27 -35.32
CA SER A 285 -21.75 -22.43 -34.56
C SER A 285 -20.85 -23.67 -34.64
N LYS A 286 -20.69 -24.36 -33.51
CA LYS A 286 -20.08 -25.69 -33.41
C LYS A 286 -20.93 -26.62 -32.54
N VAL A 287 -20.69 -27.92 -32.70
CA VAL A 287 -21.24 -28.93 -31.80
C VAL A 287 -20.18 -29.29 -30.77
N ILE A 288 -20.54 -29.22 -29.51
CA ILE A 288 -19.70 -29.57 -28.36
C ILE A 288 -20.27 -30.87 -27.80
N THR A 289 -19.40 -31.84 -27.49
CA THR A 289 -19.81 -33.05 -26.77
C THR A 289 -19.77 -32.75 -25.27
N GLU A 290 -20.69 -33.32 -24.51
CA GLU A 290 -20.65 -33.32 -23.06
C GLU A 290 -19.26 -33.73 -22.55
N ASP A 291 -18.79 -33.06 -21.51
CA ASP A 291 -17.45 -33.14 -20.94
C ASP A 291 -16.27 -32.78 -21.86
N SER A 292 -16.56 -32.17 -23.01
CA SER A 292 -15.52 -31.67 -23.92
C SER A 292 -15.59 -30.16 -24.11
N GLU A 293 -14.45 -29.60 -24.49
CA GLU A 293 -14.27 -28.16 -24.73
C GLU A 293 -14.11 -27.89 -26.23
N GLN A 294 -14.60 -26.73 -26.66
CA GLN A 294 -14.38 -26.20 -28.00
C GLN A 294 -14.14 -24.69 -27.94
N ILE A 295 -13.17 -24.24 -28.73
CA ILE A 295 -13.01 -22.81 -29.00
C ILE A 295 -13.99 -22.43 -30.13
N ILE A 296 -14.90 -21.50 -29.83
CA ILE A 296 -15.88 -20.93 -30.76
C ILE A 296 -15.73 -19.42 -30.74
N ASN A 297 -15.39 -18.84 -31.89
CA ASN A 297 -15.14 -17.40 -32.04
C ASN A 297 -14.21 -16.80 -30.97
N GLY A 298 -13.20 -17.55 -30.48
CA GLY A 298 -12.24 -17.08 -29.47
C GLY A 298 -12.72 -17.13 -28.02
N LEU A 299 -13.88 -17.74 -27.75
CA LEU A 299 -14.25 -18.22 -26.41
C LEU A 299 -14.05 -19.72 -26.34
N GLU A 300 -13.47 -20.21 -25.25
CA GLU A 300 -13.49 -21.62 -24.90
C GLU A 300 -14.80 -21.95 -24.17
N ILE A 301 -15.50 -22.96 -24.66
CA ILE A 301 -16.80 -23.38 -24.14
C ILE A 301 -16.74 -24.87 -23.84
N ARG A 302 -17.04 -25.22 -22.58
CA ARG A 302 -17.25 -26.60 -22.13
C ARG A 302 -18.75 -26.85 -21.99
N ALA A 303 -19.23 -28.01 -22.46
CA ALA A 303 -20.55 -28.52 -22.10
C ALA A 303 -20.39 -29.55 -20.98
N GLU A 304 -21.12 -29.40 -19.87
CA GLU A 304 -21.04 -30.30 -18.72
C GLU A 304 -22.23 -31.26 -18.63
N ASP A 305 -23.45 -30.74 -18.70
CA ASP A 305 -24.68 -31.54 -18.68
C ASP A 305 -25.48 -31.20 -19.94
N VAL A 306 -26.01 -32.21 -20.62
CA VAL A 306 -26.81 -32.05 -21.84
C VAL A 306 -28.12 -32.81 -21.72
N SER A 307 -29.22 -32.05 -21.76
CA SER A 307 -30.58 -32.61 -21.84
C SER A 307 -31.14 -32.47 -23.26
N ASP A 308 -31.59 -33.59 -23.83
CA ASP A 308 -32.22 -33.71 -25.15
C ASP A 308 -33.63 -34.33 -24.96
N ASP A 309 -34.58 -33.48 -24.59
CA ASP A 309 -35.97 -33.86 -24.34
C ASP A 309 -36.81 -33.72 -25.63
N GLN A 310 -38.02 -34.30 -25.65
CA GLN A 310 -38.88 -34.29 -26.84
C GLN A 310 -39.36 -32.87 -27.22
N GLY A 311 -38.61 -32.19 -28.08
CA GLY A 311 -38.88 -30.85 -28.62
C GLY A 311 -37.72 -29.91 -28.32
N ILE A 312 -37.25 -29.15 -29.32
CA ILE A 312 -36.04 -28.32 -29.19
C ILE A 312 -36.18 -27.35 -28.01
N GLU A 313 -37.38 -26.84 -27.74
CA GLU A 313 -37.67 -25.94 -26.63
C GLU A 313 -37.43 -26.55 -25.23
N PHE A 314 -37.21 -27.86 -25.13
CA PHE A 314 -36.90 -28.58 -23.90
C PHE A 314 -35.42 -28.98 -23.80
N ASP A 315 -34.64 -28.74 -24.84
CA ASP A 315 -33.19 -28.96 -24.79
C ASP A 315 -32.55 -27.97 -23.82
N ALA A 316 -31.61 -28.45 -23.01
CA ALA A 316 -30.88 -27.62 -22.06
C ALA A 316 -29.43 -28.09 -21.92
N ALA A 317 -28.56 -27.18 -21.49
CA ALA A 317 -27.17 -27.49 -21.24
C ALA A 317 -26.58 -26.64 -20.11
N THR A 318 -25.74 -27.25 -19.29
CA THR A 318 -24.81 -26.52 -18.42
C THR A 318 -23.54 -26.23 -19.21
N LEU A 319 -23.15 -24.96 -19.33
CA LEU A 319 -21.96 -24.53 -20.05
C LEU A 319 -21.01 -23.77 -19.12
N PHE A 320 -19.70 -23.97 -19.32
CA PHE A 320 -18.67 -23.07 -18.79
C PHE A 320 -18.07 -22.30 -19.95
N ILE A 321 -18.16 -20.98 -19.90
CA ILE A 321 -17.82 -20.10 -21.02
C ILE A 321 -16.81 -19.06 -20.54
N GLY A 322 -15.70 -18.93 -21.26
CA GLY A 322 -14.68 -17.91 -20.95
C GLY A 322 -13.58 -17.86 -21.99
N LEU A 323 -12.51 -17.09 -21.71
CA LEU A 323 -11.27 -17.19 -22.49
C LEU A 323 -10.56 -18.54 -22.26
N SER A 324 -10.69 -19.06 -21.04
CA SER A 324 -10.46 -20.46 -20.68
C SER A 324 -11.74 -21.02 -20.06
N ALA A 325 -12.16 -22.22 -20.43
CA ALA A 325 -13.24 -22.92 -19.74
C ALA A 325 -12.71 -23.68 -18.51
N ARG A 326 -11.44 -24.10 -18.55
CA ARG A 326 -10.73 -24.73 -17.44
C ARG A 326 -9.29 -24.24 -17.37
N ASP A 327 -8.79 -24.06 -16.14
CA ASP A 327 -7.38 -23.83 -15.89
C ASP A 327 -6.76 -24.96 -15.08
N THR A 328 -5.48 -25.19 -15.31
CA THR A 328 -4.67 -26.11 -14.52
C THR A 328 -3.69 -25.32 -13.68
N PHE A 329 -3.78 -25.46 -12.36
CA PHE A 329 -2.86 -24.84 -11.41
C PHE A 329 -1.89 -25.88 -10.85
N LYS A 330 -0.60 -25.54 -10.77
CA LYS A 330 0.43 -26.40 -10.18
C LYS A 330 1.07 -25.73 -8.97
N ASP A 331 1.63 -26.56 -8.09
CA ASP A 331 2.44 -26.09 -6.95
C ASP A 331 3.57 -25.17 -7.42
N GLY A 332 3.67 -23.99 -6.80
CA GLY A 332 4.67 -22.97 -7.11
C GLY A 332 4.38 -22.09 -8.32
N GLU A 333 3.29 -22.32 -9.06
CA GLU A 333 2.83 -21.39 -10.11
C GLU A 333 2.07 -20.21 -9.49
N GLU A 334 2.02 -19.11 -10.23
CA GLU A 334 1.33 -17.87 -9.86
C GLU A 334 -0.13 -18.15 -9.47
N TYR A 335 -0.60 -17.48 -8.43
CA TYR A 335 -2.01 -17.53 -8.07
C TYR A 335 -2.87 -16.80 -9.12
N ILE A 336 -4.16 -17.11 -9.17
CA ILE A 336 -5.10 -16.54 -10.14
C ILE A 336 -5.08 -15.02 -10.07
N GLY A 337 -4.77 -14.37 -11.20
CA GLY A 337 -4.75 -12.91 -11.35
C GLY A 337 -3.44 -12.24 -10.93
N GLU A 338 -2.44 -13.00 -10.49
CA GLU A 338 -1.10 -12.49 -10.20
C GLU A 338 -0.31 -12.20 -11.48
N ASP A 339 0.72 -11.36 -11.35
CA ASP A 339 1.71 -11.16 -12.41
C ASP A 339 2.53 -12.45 -12.63
N GLN A 340 2.65 -12.88 -13.88
CA GLN A 340 3.32 -14.15 -14.22
C GLN A 340 4.84 -14.09 -14.04
N ASP A 341 5.44 -12.91 -14.16
CA ASP A 341 6.88 -12.72 -14.04
C ASP A 341 7.27 -12.42 -12.59
N ASN A 342 6.41 -11.70 -11.84
CA ASN A 342 6.66 -11.31 -10.45
C ASN A 342 5.41 -11.51 -9.55
N PRO A 343 5.00 -12.77 -9.28
CA PRO A 343 3.85 -13.04 -8.44
C PRO A 343 4.12 -12.68 -6.96
N VAL A 344 3.14 -12.11 -6.28
CA VAL A 344 3.18 -11.94 -4.81
C VAL A 344 2.83 -13.27 -4.16
N TRP A 345 1.79 -13.94 -4.66
CA TRP A 345 1.30 -15.21 -4.14
C TRP A 345 1.43 -16.31 -5.18
N VAL A 346 1.96 -17.46 -4.76
CA VAL A 346 2.00 -18.67 -5.58
C VAL A 346 1.21 -19.79 -4.92
N TRP A 347 0.66 -20.68 -5.73
CA TRP A 347 -0.02 -21.88 -5.27
C TRP A 347 0.88 -22.74 -4.40
N GLN A 348 0.30 -23.29 -3.34
CA GLN A 348 0.90 -24.29 -2.48
C GLN A 348 0.03 -25.55 -2.50
N LEU A 349 0.40 -26.52 -3.33
CA LEU A 349 -0.36 -27.74 -3.58
C LEU A 349 0.51 -28.97 -3.30
N SER A 350 0.10 -29.79 -2.34
CA SER A 350 0.79 -31.06 -2.11
C SER A 350 -0.11 -32.13 -1.52
N ASN A 351 0.25 -33.39 -1.76
CA ASN A 351 -0.45 -34.56 -1.23
C ASN A 351 -1.97 -34.55 -1.53
N LEU A 352 -2.39 -34.00 -2.68
CA LEU A 352 -3.83 -33.87 -2.99
C LEU A 352 -4.54 -35.23 -3.11
N GLY A 353 -3.81 -36.31 -3.42
CA GLY A 353 -4.33 -37.68 -3.43
C GLY A 353 -4.27 -38.41 -2.08
N GLY A 354 -3.75 -37.77 -1.04
CA GLY A 354 -3.65 -38.33 0.30
C GLY A 354 -4.86 -37.99 1.19
N SER A 355 -4.89 -38.55 2.39
CA SER A 355 -5.96 -38.30 3.36
C SER A 355 -5.87 -36.93 4.05
N SER A 356 -4.79 -36.18 3.84
CA SER A 356 -4.58 -34.83 4.39
C SER A 356 -3.90 -33.97 3.33
N PRO A 357 -4.67 -33.45 2.36
CA PRO A 357 -4.14 -32.64 1.28
C PRO A 357 -3.71 -31.26 1.77
N VAL A 358 -2.87 -30.61 0.99
CA VAL A 358 -2.42 -29.23 1.22
C VAL A 358 -2.92 -28.38 0.08
N ILE A 359 -3.83 -27.47 0.40
CA ILE A 359 -4.33 -26.46 -0.53
C ILE A 359 -4.08 -25.11 0.14
N GLY A 360 -3.33 -24.23 -0.52
CA GLY A 360 -2.96 -22.95 0.03
C GLY A 360 -2.29 -22.05 -0.98
N VAL A 361 -1.91 -20.87 -0.53
CA VAL A 361 -1.00 -19.97 -1.24
C VAL A 361 0.11 -19.55 -0.28
N LYS A 362 1.29 -19.28 -0.81
CA LYS A 362 2.44 -18.82 -0.02
C LYS A 362 3.05 -17.58 -0.67
N LEU A 363 3.59 -16.70 0.16
CA LEU A 363 4.29 -15.51 -0.29
C LEU A 363 5.51 -15.92 -1.14
N ASP A 364 5.63 -15.40 -2.35
CA ASP A 364 6.79 -15.60 -3.23
C ASP A 364 7.59 -14.30 -3.47
N LEU A 365 7.47 -13.38 -2.52
CA LEU A 365 8.21 -12.12 -2.49
C LEU A 365 9.13 -12.05 -1.27
N SER A 366 10.27 -11.39 -1.43
CA SER A 366 11.11 -10.92 -0.33
C SER A 366 10.92 -9.41 -0.21
N LEU A 367 10.62 -8.94 0.98
CA LEU A 367 10.47 -7.54 1.34
C LEU A 367 11.46 -7.24 2.47
N ASP A 368 12.72 -7.07 2.08
CA ASP A 368 13.88 -6.93 2.96
C ASP A 368 14.88 -5.87 2.45
N SER A 369 14.42 -4.97 1.58
CA SER A 369 15.17 -3.83 1.02
C SER A 369 14.35 -2.54 1.14
N PRO A 370 14.95 -1.37 1.43
CA PRO A 370 14.21 -0.11 1.52
C PRO A 370 13.61 0.33 0.19
N ASP A 371 14.21 -0.13 -0.92
CA ASP A 371 13.81 0.14 -2.31
C ASP A 371 13.84 -1.17 -3.13
N GLU A 372 12.83 -2.03 -2.94
CA GLU A 372 12.60 -3.20 -3.79
C GLU A 372 11.99 -2.77 -5.13
N THR A 373 12.64 -3.05 -6.25
CA THR A 373 12.20 -2.57 -7.57
C THR A 373 11.55 -3.64 -8.43
N ASP A 374 11.65 -4.91 -8.03
CA ASP A 374 11.30 -6.02 -8.92
C ASP A 374 9.80 -6.28 -8.97
N ASN A 375 9.06 -6.01 -7.89
CA ASN A 375 7.62 -6.21 -7.83
C ASN A 375 6.83 -4.88 -7.89
N PRO A 376 5.92 -4.69 -8.87
CA PRO A 376 5.15 -3.45 -9.00
C PRO A 376 4.06 -3.25 -7.94
N ALA A 377 3.67 -4.31 -7.21
CA ALA A 377 2.67 -4.26 -6.15
C ALA A 377 3.26 -3.87 -4.80
N TYR A 378 4.45 -4.38 -4.46
CA TYR A 378 5.15 -4.08 -3.21
C TYR A 378 6.61 -3.76 -3.49
N GLN A 379 7.02 -2.53 -3.16
CA GLN A 379 8.34 -1.99 -3.47
C GLN A 379 9.21 -1.76 -2.22
N HIS A 380 8.73 -2.16 -1.06
CA HIS A 380 9.44 -2.08 0.21
C HIS A 380 8.70 -2.96 1.24
N PRO A 381 9.34 -3.30 2.37
CA PRO A 381 8.63 -3.89 3.50
C PRO A 381 7.56 -2.96 4.07
N LEU A 382 6.78 -3.54 4.97
CA LEU A 382 5.59 -2.87 5.47
C LEU A 382 5.97 -1.74 6.41
N TYR A 383 5.63 -0.51 6.04
CA TYR A 383 5.70 0.65 6.92
C TYR A 383 4.37 0.84 7.66
N GLU A 384 4.37 1.75 8.63
CA GLU A 384 3.17 2.14 9.37
C GLU A 384 2.04 2.55 8.40
N THR A 385 0.81 2.14 8.73
CA THR A 385 -0.44 2.25 7.94
C THR A 385 -0.57 1.35 6.70
N GLU A 386 0.46 0.57 6.37
CA GLU A 386 0.44 -0.29 5.19
C GLU A 386 -0.04 -1.71 5.50
N SER A 387 -0.47 -2.44 4.46
CA SER A 387 -0.93 -3.82 4.59
C SER A 387 -0.37 -4.78 3.53
N LEU A 388 -0.07 -6.01 3.92
CA LEU A 388 0.11 -7.16 3.03
C LEU A 388 -1.17 -8.00 3.03
N CYS A 389 -1.86 -8.03 1.90
CA CYS A 389 -3.12 -8.75 1.75
C CYS A 389 -2.95 -10.08 1.01
N LEU A 390 -3.70 -11.09 1.47
CA LEU A 390 -3.96 -12.32 0.72
C LEU A 390 -4.70 -11.98 -0.58
N PRO A 391 -4.69 -12.89 -1.58
CA PRO A 391 -5.42 -12.65 -2.82
C PRO A 391 -6.88 -12.27 -2.58
N ARG A 392 -7.37 -11.33 -3.41
CA ARG A 392 -8.73 -10.76 -3.33
C ARG A 392 -9.04 -10.05 -2.00
N ASP A 393 -8.01 -9.59 -1.29
CA ASP A 393 -8.11 -8.96 0.02
C ASP A 393 -8.87 -9.81 1.04
N TYR A 394 -8.80 -11.14 0.91
CA TYR A 394 -9.55 -12.06 1.78
C TYR A 394 -9.21 -11.84 3.26
N ALA A 395 -7.92 -11.67 3.54
CA ALA A 395 -7.43 -11.18 4.82
C ALA A 395 -6.13 -10.39 4.61
N CYS A 396 -5.86 -9.43 5.49
CA CYS A 396 -4.70 -8.57 5.42
C CYS A 396 -3.97 -8.51 6.76
N ILE A 397 -2.64 -8.49 6.69
CA ILE A 397 -1.75 -8.17 7.81
C ILE A 397 -1.39 -6.69 7.67
N ILE A 398 -1.63 -5.88 8.69
CA ILE A 398 -1.49 -4.43 8.67
C ILE A 398 -0.53 -4.03 9.78
N PHE A 399 0.44 -3.20 9.44
CA PHE A 399 1.13 -2.41 10.45
C PHE A 399 0.28 -1.16 10.67
N ASP A 400 -0.56 -1.17 11.70
CA ASP A 400 -1.57 -0.13 11.89
C ASP A 400 -0.93 1.18 12.39
N SER A 401 -0.22 1.10 13.50
CA SER A 401 0.33 2.26 14.19
C SER A 401 1.48 1.87 15.12
N MET A 402 2.31 2.85 15.49
CA MET A 402 3.14 2.75 16.69
C MET A 402 2.31 3.12 17.93
N ALA A 403 2.52 2.42 19.05
CA ALA A 403 1.86 2.75 20.30
C ALA A 403 2.32 4.11 20.87
N GLU A 404 3.55 4.51 20.56
CA GLU A 404 4.20 5.72 21.07
C GLU A 404 4.53 6.70 19.93
N ASP A 405 3.94 7.89 19.98
CA ASP A 405 4.19 9.01 19.07
C ASP A 405 4.75 10.26 19.76
N ASP A 406 4.93 10.21 21.08
CA ASP A 406 5.39 11.34 21.90
C ASP A 406 6.86 11.20 22.31
N PHE A 407 7.65 12.22 21.99
CA PHE A 407 9.10 12.22 22.15
C PHE A 407 9.60 13.52 22.80
N LEU A 408 10.64 13.40 23.61
CA LEU A 408 11.41 14.53 24.10
C LEU A 408 12.77 14.60 23.40
N LYS A 409 13.07 15.74 22.79
CA LYS A 409 14.34 15.98 22.12
C LYS A 409 15.45 16.28 23.13
N TYR A 410 16.65 15.80 22.87
CA TYR A 410 17.87 16.11 23.59
C TYR A 410 18.95 16.58 22.62
N SER A 411 19.80 17.49 23.09
CA SER A 411 20.95 18.00 22.35
C SER A 411 22.21 17.78 23.18
N VAL A 412 23.28 17.37 22.51
CA VAL A 412 24.62 17.20 23.06
C VAL A 412 25.51 18.19 22.33
N ASP A 413 26.23 19.06 23.04
CA ASP A 413 27.07 20.09 22.44
C ASP A 413 28.36 20.26 23.25
N SER A 414 29.51 19.99 22.63
CA SER A 414 30.81 20.21 23.29
C SER A 414 31.39 21.60 23.07
N GLY A 415 30.75 22.45 22.25
CA GLY A 415 31.15 23.80 21.90
C GLY A 415 30.73 24.89 22.89
N VAL A 416 29.98 24.54 23.93
CA VAL A 416 29.36 25.51 24.84
C VAL A 416 30.37 26.05 25.87
N THR A 417 30.25 27.35 26.18
CA THR A 417 31.06 28.01 27.20
C THR A 417 30.16 28.59 28.27
N GLU A 418 30.24 28.05 29.48
CA GLU A 418 29.32 28.37 30.56
C GLU A 418 29.97 28.96 31.79
N SER A 419 29.19 29.76 32.52
CA SER A 419 29.57 30.30 33.83
C SER A 419 29.14 29.33 34.93
N LEU A 420 30.11 28.65 35.52
CA LEU A 420 29.89 27.58 36.48
C LEU A 420 30.07 28.07 37.92
N PHE A 421 29.28 27.51 38.83
CA PHE A 421 29.29 27.80 40.25
C PHE A 421 29.48 26.53 41.08
N TRP A 422 30.32 26.60 42.10
CA TRP A 422 30.36 25.54 43.12
C TRP A 422 29.13 25.67 44.04
N ASN A 423 28.47 24.55 44.38
CA ASN A 423 27.31 24.56 45.27
C ASN A 423 27.64 25.24 46.61
N GLN A 424 26.72 26.08 47.09
CA GLN A 424 26.82 26.90 48.30
C GLN A 424 27.09 26.12 49.60
N SER A 425 26.91 24.79 49.61
CA SER A 425 27.28 23.93 50.75
C SER A 425 28.80 23.80 50.96
N LEU A 426 29.63 24.10 49.94
CA LEU A 426 31.07 24.33 50.09
C LEU A 426 31.30 25.78 50.52
N ALA A 427 30.99 26.07 51.79
CA ALA A 427 31.14 27.38 52.39
C ALA A 427 32.59 27.88 52.34
N ASP A 428 32.90 28.70 51.34
CA ASP A 428 33.80 29.84 51.50
C ASP A 428 33.37 30.95 50.54
N ALA A 429 33.17 32.14 51.09
CA ALA A 429 32.66 33.36 50.45
C ALA A 429 33.60 33.99 49.40
N ASN A 430 34.32 33.15 48.63
CA ASN A 430 35.17 33.49 47.49
C ASN A 430 34.85 32.61 46.24
N SER A 431 33.74 31.87 46.24
CA SER A 431 33.25 31.07 45.10
C SER A 431 32.64 31.95 43.99
N GLY A 432 33.47 32.78 43.36
CA GLY A 432 33.07 33.49 42.15
C GLY A 432 32.77 32.52 41.00
N ALA A 433 31.80 32.87 40.16
CA ALA A 433 31.54 32.19 38.89
C ALA A 433 32.86 32.02 38.11
N PHE A 434 33.04 30.87 37.49
CA PHE A 434 34.19 30.63 36.61
C PHE A 434 33.72 30.12 35.26
N THR A 435 34.26 30.68 34.20
CA THR A 435 33.86 30.34 32.84
C THR A 435 34.67 29.15 32.32
N LYS A 436 33.98 28.15 31.77
CA LYS A 436 34.60 26.94 31.20
C LYS A 436 33.92 26.52 29.92
N LYS A 437 34.69 25.94 29.01
CA LYS A 437 34.13 25.14 27.91
C LYS A 437 33.65 23.81 28.48
N VAL A 438 32.40 23.46 28.20
CA VAL A 438 31.70 22.29 28.74
C VAL A 438 31.20 21.39 27.62
N LEU A 439 31.02 20.11 27.93
CA LEU A 439 30.09 19.27 27.18
C LEU A 439 28.72 19.41 27.83
N GLU A 440 27.81 20.05 27.13
CA GLU A 440 26.43 20.24 27.55
C GLU A 440 25.56 19.12 26.97
N ILE A 441 24.63 18.64 27.78
CA ILE A 441 23.52 17.80 27.35
C ILE A 441 22.26 18.48 27.87
N SER A 442 21.38 18.90 26.96
CA SER A 442 20.15 19.64 27.28
C SER A 442 18.92 18.96 26.71
N ALA A 443 17.81 19.01 27.44
CA ALA A 443 16.49 18.60 26.99
C ALA A 443 15.81 19.79 26.30
N GLY A 444 15.20 19.54 25.14
CA GLY A 444 14.47 20.54 24.39
C GLY A 444 13.04 20.69 24.89
N GLY A 445 12.60 21.91 25.14
CA GLY A 445 11.24 22.19 25.60
C GLY A 445 11.20 23.45 26.47
N ALA A 446 10.00 23.80 26.94
CA ALA A 446 9.81 24.91 27.90
C ALA A 446 9.62 24.39 29.34
N GLN A 447 10.11 23.18 29.62
CA GLN A 447 9.98 22.53 30.91
C GLN A 447 11.38 22.42 31.52
N ASP A 448 11.54 22.78 32.79
CA ASP A 448 12.81 22.62 33.54
C ASP A 448 13.03 21.12 33.95
N ASN A 449 12.68 20.18 33.06
CA ASN A 449 12.75 18.74 33.26
C ASN A 449 13.25 18.00 32.00
N GLY A 450 13.78 16.80 32.18
CA GLY A 450 14.45 16.01 31.14
C GLY A 450 15.57 15.13 31.71
N PHE A 451 16.10 15.49 32.87
CA PHE A 451 17.06 14.68 33.61
C PHE A 451 16.66 14.59 35.07
N GLN A 452 16.92 13.43 35.67
CA GLN A 452 16.83 13.23 37.11
C GLN A 452 18.21 12.89 37.68
N LEU A 453 18.62 13.62 38.73
CA LEU A 453 19.87 13.32 39.42
C LEU A 453 19.76 12.05 40.27
N GLY A 454 20.77 11.18 40.24
CA GLY A 454 20.72 9.89 40.95
C GLY A 454 20.88 9.98 42.48
N ASP A 455 20.56 8.88 43.17
CA ASP A 455 20.83 8.66 44.60
C ASP A 455 22.12 7.83 44.80
N TYR A 456 23.27 8.37 44.41
CA TYR A 456 24.57 7.70 44.59
C TYR A 456 25.57 8.53 45.40
N GLY A 457 26.54 7.85 46.06
CA GLY A 457 27.47 8.39 47.06
C GLY A 457 28.45 9.47 46.60
N GLY A 458 28.35 9.96 45.36
CA GLY A 458 29.11 11.11 44.82
C GLY A 458 28.26 12.36 44.58
N ILE A 459 26.94 12.28 44.70
CA ILE A 459 25.99 13.39 44.54
C ILE A 459 25.69 13.98 45.91
N ALA A 460 25.68 15.32 46.01
CA ALA A 460 25.32 16.01 47.24
C ALA A 460 23.92 15.58 47.72
N SER A 461 23.74 15.36 49.02
CA SER A 461 22.47 14.88 49.59
C SER A 461 21.27 15.72 49.16
N ASP A 462 21.49 17.03 49.03
CA ASP A 462 20.46 18.00 48.73
C ASP A 462 20.10 18.03 47.25
N ASP A 463 20.88 17.36 46.38
CA ASP A 463 20.69 17.32 44.93
C ASP A 463 20.16 15.97 44.41
N ARG A 464 19.95 14.98 45.28
CA ARG A 464 19.40 13.67 44.89
C ARG A 464 17.98 13.81 44.38
N ASN A 465 17.66 13.12 43.28
CA ASN A 465 16.35 13.10 42.63
C ASN A 465 15.82 14.50 42.26
N LYS A 466 16.71 15.47 42.09
CA LYS A 466 16.32 16.76 41.51
C LYS A 466 16.22 16.62 40.00
N ASP A 467 15.19 17.26 39.48
CA ASP A 467 14.98 17.38 38.05
C ASP A 467 15.69 18.62 37.52
N THR A 468 16.19 18.51 36.30
CA THR A 468 16.83 19.57 35.55
C THR A 468 16.65 19.29 34.06
N ASP A 469 16.78 20.32 33.24
CA ASP A 469 16.75 20.26 31.78
C ASP A 469 18.15 20.29 31.16
N THR A 470 19.18 20.70 31.90
CA THR A 470 20.57 20.75 31.41
C THR A 470 21.56 20.08 32.37
N ILE A 471 22.45 19.24 31.82
CA ILE A 471 23.63 18.69 32.50
C ILE A 471 24.89 19.13 31.76
N MET A 472 25.90 19.59 32.49
CA MET A 472 27.17 20.05 31.92
C MET A 472 28.36 19.33 32.53
N PHE A 473 29.30 18.94 31.67
CA PHE A 473 30.50 18.21 32.02
C PHE A 473 31.70 19.18 31.89
N ALA A 474 32.44 19.37 32.98
CA ALA A 474 33.59 20.27 33.01
C ALA A 474 34.84 19.56 33.53
N LEU A 475 35.96 19.75 32.84
CA LEU A 475 37.24 19.14 33.21
C LEU A 475 38.08 20.05 34.11
N PHE A 476 38.67 19.46 35.14
CA PHE A 476 39.54 20.14 36.10
C PHE A 476 40.83 19.35 36.33
N ASN A 477 41.91 20.09 36.62
CA ASN A 477 43.11 19.52 37.21
C ASN A 477 42.82 19.17 38.69
N GLY A 478 43.08 17.92 39.06
CA GLY A 478 42.94 17.43 40.43
C GLY A 478 44.26 16.89 40.98
N THR A 479 44.31 16.67 42.30
CA THR A 479 45.38 15.92 42.97
C THR A 479 44.77 14.68 43.60
N THR A 480 45.27 13.50 43.27
CA THR A 480 44.84 12.25 43.91
C THR A 480 45.09 12.30 45.42
N ASP A 481 44.41 11.43 46.18
CA ASP A 481 44.59 11.30 47.64
C ASP A 481 46.04 10.97 48.05
N GLY A 482 46.88 10.54 47.11
CA GLY A 482 48.32 10.30 47.27
C GLY A 482 49.24 11.45 46.82
N GLY A 483 48.67 12.60 46.42
CA GLY A 483 49.43 13.77 45.95
C GLY A 483 49.91 13.70 44.50
N ALA A 484 49.45 12.73 43.71
CA ALA A 484 49.75 12.67 42.27
C ALA A 484 48.83 13.61 41.51
N LEU A 485 49.32 14.29 40.48
CA LEU A 485 48.48 15.09 39.60
C LEU A 485 47.53 14.16 38.82
N GLY A 486 46.24 14.48 38.76
CA GLY A 486 45.21 13.79 37.96
C GLY A 486 44.23 14.76 37.29
N TYR A 487 43.21 14.21 36.63
CA TYR A 487 42.06 14.97 36.15
C TYR A 487 40.79 14.55 36.89
N THR A 488 39.87 15.50 37.05
CA THR A 488 38.55 15.31 37.63
C THR A 488 37.51 15.84 36.66
N LEU A 489 36.43 15.08 36.47
CA LEU A 489 35.25 15.56 35.75
C LEU A 489 34.21 16.01 36.77
N GLY A 490 33.93 17.31 36.77
CA GLY A 490 32.83 17.89 37.53
C GLY A 490 31.56 17.86 36.69
N LEU A 491 30.46 17.50 37.34
CA LEU A 491 29.12 17.53 36.76
C LEU A 491 28.33 18.69 37.37
N PHE A 492 27.73 19.47 36.49
CA PHE A 492 26.94 20.66 36.82
C PHE A 492 25.55 20.49 36.22
N ARG A 493 24.57 21.16 36.83
CA ARG A 493 23.20 21.26 36.32
C ARG A 493 22.76 22.71 36.31
N GLU A 494 21.79 23.03 35.49
CA GLU A 494 21.13 24.33 35.57
C GLU A 494 20.19 24.38 36.79
N GLU A 495 20.00 25.56 37.37
CA GLU A 495 18.95 25.77 38.35
C GLU A 495 17.59 25.87 37.65
N GLN A 496 16.51 25.46 38.33
CA GLN A 496 15.15 25.50 37.77
C GLN A 496 14.67 26.92 37.40
N ASP A 497 15.37 27.97 37.83
CA ASP A 497 15.08 29.34 37.41
C ASP A 497 15.93 29.81 36.21
N GLY A 498 16.73 28.91 35.63
CA GLY A 498 17.62 29.14 34.49
C GLY A 498 18.75 30.13 34.78
N SER A 499 19.03 30.42 36.06
CA SER A 499 19.88 31.55 36.42
C SER A 499 21.36 31.20 36.52
N ASP A 500 21.69 30.01 37.04
CA ASP A 500 23.06 29.59 37.36
C ASP A 500 23.30 28.10 37.04
N ALA A 501 24.48 27.78 36.50
CA ALA A 501 24.96 26.41 36.33
C ALA A 501 25.75 25.96 37.57
N ILE A 502 25.16 25.09 38.39
CA ILE A 502 25.68 24.72 39.71
C ILE A 502 26.22 23.29 39.76
N TRP A 503 27.30 23.11 40.52
CA TRP A 503 27.92 21.80 40.74
C TRP A 503 27.03 20.86 41.55
N PHE A 504 26.94 19.58 41.17
CA PHE A 504 26.23 18.56 41.97
C PHE A 504 27.04 17.29 42.25
N ALA A 505 28.05 16.96 41.44
CA ALA A 505 28.87 15.76 41.61
C ALA A 505 30.26 15.86 40.98
N ASN A 506 31.19 15.02 41.46
CA ASN A 506 32.47 14.77 40.83
C ASN A 506 32.63 13.28 40.54
N LEU A 507 33.11 12.94 39.34
CA LEU A 507 33.63 11.62 39.04
C LEU A 507 35.08 11.57 39.53
N SER A 508 35.42 10.56 40.35
CA SER A 508 36.69 10.50 41.08
C SER A 508 37.94 10.65 40.19
N HIS A 509 39.08 10.98 40.80
CA HIS A 509 40.35 11.24 40.11
C HIS A 509 40.85 10.05 39.27
N VAL A 510 41.04 10.26 37.96
CA VAL A 510 41.64 9.24 37.08
C VAL A 510 43.17 9.38 37.10
N GLY A 511 43.86 8.45 37.78
CA GLY A 511 45.32 8.30 37.65
C GLY A 511 45.73 7.72 36.29
N ALA A 512 47.02 7.77 35.97
CA ALA A 512 47.57 7.21 34.73
C ALA A 512 47.12 5.74 34.50
N GLY A 513 46.42 5.47 33.39
CA GLY A 513 45.97 4.11 33.03
C GLY A 513 44.84 3.54 33.90
N GLN A 514 44.11 4.38 34.64
CA GLN A 514 42.90 3.98 35.37
C GLN A 514 41.65 4.21 34.51
N ASN A 515 40.61 3.38 34.73
CA ASN A 515 39.27 3.56 34.18
C ASN A 515 38.30 3.74 35.33
N ILE A 516 37.42 4.73 35.22
CA ILE A 516 36.39 4.99 36.21
C ILE A 516 35.04 5.03 35.50
N THR A 517 34.08 4.31 36.06
CA THR A 517 32.70 4.17 35.58
C THR A 517 31.76 4.66 36.65
N HIS A 518 30.86 5.59 36.31
CA HIS A 518 29.91 6.16 37.25
C HIS A 518 28.54 6.31 36.61
N ARG A 519 27.51 5.74 37.27
CA ARG A 519 26.12 6.11 36.98
C ARG A 519 25.85 7.49 37.59
N ALA A 520 25.65 8.47 36.73
CA ALA A 520 25.72 9.88 37.11
C ALA A 520 24.33 10.50 37.30
N PHE A 521 23.43 10.29 36.35
CA PHE A 521 22.07 10.83 36.30
C PHE A 521 21.23 9.95 35.38
N PHE A 522 19.96 10.28 35.23
CA PHE A 522 19.03 9.59 34.35
C PHE A 522 18.51 10.56 33.29
N LEU A 523 18.27 10.08 32.07
CA LEU A 523 17.28 10.71 31.20
C LEU A 523 15.92 10.43 31.82
N ASP A 524 15.10 11.46 31.93
CA ASP A 524 13.78 11.38 32.56
C ASP A 524 12.75 12.04 31.66
N TYR A 525 11.90 11.21 31.05
CA TYR A 525 10.77 11.67 30.27
C TYR A 525 9.57 10.76 30.46
N LYS A 526 8.57 11.25 31.20
CA LYS A 526 7.33 10.51 31.50
C LYS A 526 7.60 9.15 32.14
N ASP A 527 7.40 8.05 31.41
CA ASP A 527 7.58 6.68 31.90
C ASP A 527 8.98 6.14 31.56
N SER A 528 9.74 6.83 30.71
CA SER A 528 11.15 6.55 30.41
C SER A 528 12.08 7.14 31.47
N LEU A 529 12.72 6.27 32.26
CA LEU A 529 13.80 6.63 33.19
C LEU A 529 15.07 5.82 32.88
N ILE A 530 16.03 6.43 32.20
CA ILE A 530 17.17 5.72 31.59
C ILE A 530 18.49 6.13 32.26
N PRO A 531 19.27 5.18 32.82
CA PRO A 531 20.52 5.53 33.46
C PRO A 531 21.59 5.97 32.46
N ILE A 532 22.28 7.07 32.79
CA ILE A 532 23.49 7.52 32.10
C ILE A 532 24.72 7.12 32.89
N THR A 533 25.59 6.36 32.24
CA THR A 533 26.88 5.96 32.79
C THR A 533 28.01 6.72 32.11
N VAL A 534 28.86 7.38 32.89
CA VAL A 534 30.00 8.15 32.37
C VAL A 534 31.29 7.42 32.67
N ASN A 535 32.14 7.28 31.64
CA ASN A 535 33.46 6.69 31.72
C ASN A 535 34.54 7.69 31.37
N ILE A 536 35.67 7.63 32.08
CA ILE A 536 36.83 8.46 31.79
C ILE A 536 38.12 7.66 31.93
N THR A 537 38.98 7.80 30.93
CA THR A 537 40.32 7.22 30.88
C THR A 537 41.35 8.32 30.63
N SER A 538 42.45 8.29 31.37
CA SER A 538 43.59 9.18 31.15
C SER A 538 44.77 8.43 30.53
N SER A 539 45.28 8.94 29.40
CA SER A 539 46.56 8.50 28.85
C SER A 539 47.65 9.52 29.23
N SER A 540 48.41 9.25 30.28
CA SER A 540 49.61 10.04 30.59
C SER A 540 50.87 9.26 30.25
N SER A 541 51.85 9.90 29.60
CA SER A 541 53.20 9.37 29.38
C SER A 541 54.28 10.06 30.25
N GLY A 542 53.89 10.81 31.29
CA GLY A 542 54.80 11.60 32.12
C GLY A 542 54.95 11.10 33.56
N SER A 543 56.18 10.99 34.04
CA SER A 543 56.53 10.66 35.42
C SER A 543 56.15 11.77 36.40
N SER A 544 55.87 11.36 37.64
CA SER A 544 55.55 12.18 38.81
C SER A 544 56.54 13.33 39.03
N GLY A 545 56.20 14.52 38.52
CA GLY A 545 56.92 15.76 38.74
C GLY A 545 55.94 16.93 38.77
N THR A 546 56.18 17.89 39.65
CA THR A 546 55.30 19.01 40.06
C THR A 546 54.99 20.07 38.98
N THR A 547 55.04 19.72 37.69
CA THR A 547 54.74 20.64 36.59
C THR A 547 53.89 19.95 35.53
N GLY A 548 52.56 19.94 35.74
CA GLY A 548 51.53 19.70 34.72
C GLY A 548 51.44 18.27 34.17
N ILE A 549 50.23 17.71 34.17
CA ILE A 549 49.96 16.52 33.36
C ILE A 549 49.80 16.99 31.91
N ASN A 550 50.69 16.54 31.03
CA ASN A 550 50.49 16.63 29.58
C ASN A 550 49.90 15.30 29.11
N GLY A 551 48.59 15.12 29.31
CA GLY A 551 47.87 13.90 28.94
C GLY A 551 46.62 14.23 28.14
N THR A 552 46.17 13.27 27.33
CA THR A 552 44.82 13.30 26.74
C THR A 552 43.85 12.63 27.70
N ILE A 553 42.66 13.21 27.83
CA ILE A 553 41.50 12.54 28.46
C ILE A 553 40.58 12.08 27.36
N ILE A 554 40.20 10.80 27.41
CA ILE A 554 39.16 10.23 26.58
C ILE A 554 38.05 9.82 27.54
N GLY A 555 36.83 10.25 27.26
CA GLY A 555 35.66 9.81 28.01
C GLY A 555 34.55 9.38 27.08
N ASN A 556 33.55 8.75 27.66
CA ASN A 556 32.27 8.52 27.00
C ASN A 556 31.15 8.60 28.03
N PHE A 557 29.95 8.86 27.55
CA PHE A 557 28.75 8.56 28.31
C PHE A 557 27.91 7.56 27.53
N ILE A 558 27.25 6.68 28.30
CA ILE A 558 26.49 5.55 27.81
C ILE A 558 25.05 5.76 28.24
N ILE A 559 24.16 5.81 27.26
CA ILE A 559 22.72 5.70 27.46
C ILE A 559 22.40 4.19 27.50
N ASP A 560 22.00 3.71 28.68
CA ASP A 560 21.75 2.30 28.93
C ASP A 560 20.33 1.92 28.48
N LEU A 561 20.22 1.42 27.25
CA LEU A 561 18.94 1.04 26.64
C LEU A 561 18.58 -0.42 26.96
N SER A 562 19.32 -1.09 27.85
CA SER A 562 19.00 -2.46 28.23
C SER A 562 17.68 -2.50 29.00
N THR A 563 16.68 -3.18 28.44
CA THR A 563 15.38 -3.40 29.08
C THR A 563 15.51 -4.55 30.10
N GLY A 564 16.26 -4.28 31.17
CA GLY A 564 16.55 -5.21 32.25
C GLY A 564 16.79 -4.42 33.53
N ASN A 565 15.77 -4.39 34.39
CA ASN A 565 15.71 -3.56 35.58
C ASN A 565 16.64 -4.06 36.71
N ASP A 566 17.95 -4.11 36.49
CA ASP A 566 18.91 -4.24 37.59
C ASP A 566 19.77 -2.98 37.71
N GLY A 567 19.19 -2.01 38.41
CA GLY A 567 19.84 -0.78 38.81
C GLY A 567 21.08 -0.95 39.71
N THR A 568 21.78 -2.10 39.72
CA THR A 568 22.90 -2.35 40.63
C THR A 568 24.24 -2.77 40.00
N ASP A 569 24.34 -3.04 38.69
CA ASP A 569 25.62 -3.43 38.06
C ASP A 569 26.24 -2.32 37.19
N PRO A 570 27.38 -1.71 37.59
CA PRO A 570 28.13 -0.77 36.75
C PRO A 570 28.94 -1.43 35.62
N ALA A 571 28.89 -2.76 35.46
CA ALA A 571 29.68 -3.52 34.50
C ALA A 571 28.85 -4.16 33.36
N HIS A 572 27.79 -3.49 32.90
CA HIS A 572 27.07 -3.88 31.66
C HIS A 572 27.93 -3.63 30.41
N GLY A 573 28.84 -4.56 30.14
CA GLY A 573 29.80 -4.53 29.03
C GLY A 573 29.58 -5.59 27.96
N THR A 574 28.40 -6.23 27.86
CA THR A 574 28.16 -7.27 26.85
C THR A 574 26.79 -7.24 26.17
N ASP A 575 25.81 -6.49 26.69
CA ASP A 575 24.51 -6.35 26.03
C ASP A 575 24.63 -5.23 24.99
N ASN A 576 24.48 -5.61 23.72
CA ASN A 576 24.93 -4.89 22.54
C ASN A 576 24.00 -3.76 22.07
N ASN A 577 23.15 -3.21 22.94
CA ASN A 577 22.10 -2.26 22.57
C ASN A 577 22.24 -0.87 23.20
N ASN A 578 23.34 -0.57 23.89
CA ASN A 578 23.55 0.75 24.50
C ASN A 578 24.04 1.77 23.47
N LEU A 579 23.63 3.03 23.64
CA LEU A 579 24.17 4.15 22.86
C LEU A 579 25.37 4.74 23.60
N THR A 580 26.55 4.73 22.98
CA THR A 580 27.78 5.29 23.55
C THR A 580 28.22 6.51 22.77
N ILE A 581 28.34 7.64 23.46
CA ILE A 581 28.84 8.90 22.91
C ILE A 581 30.21 9.16 23.51
N TRP A 582 31.24 9.14 22.66
CA TRP A 582 32.61 9.45 23.03
C TRP A 582 32.84 10.95 23.00
N PHE A 583 33.72 11.42 23.87
CA PHE A 583 34.21 12.78 23.89
C PHE A 583 35.68 12.80 24.28
N ARG A 584 36.38 13.87 23.91
CA ARG A 584 37.79 14.01 24.23
C ARG A 584 38.12 15.41 24.72
N GLY A 585 38.99 15.46 25.72
CA GLY A 585 39.65 16.68 26.14
C GLY A 585 40.96 16.85 25.38
N LYS A 586 41.20 18.02 24.77
CA LYS A 586 42.42 18.30 23.99
C LYS A 586 43.30 19.41 24.59
N SER A 587 44.59 19.04 24.63
CA SER A 587 45.82 19.82 24.42
C SER A 587 46.49 20.56 25.59
N ASN A 588 47.82 20.54 25.49
CA ASN A 588 48.88 21.28 26.21
C ASN A 588 48.63 22.80 26.37
N THR A 589 47.61 23.34 25.68
CA THR A 589 47.22 24.77 25.66
C THR A 589 45.94 25.06 26.46
N ASP A 590 45.04 24.08 26.60
CA ASP A 590 43.85 24.17 27.46
C ASP A 590 43.51 22.78 28.05
N PRO A 591 44.30 22.30 29.02
CA PRO A 591 44.17 20.95 29.58
C PRO A 591 42.88 20.73 30.39
N ASN A 592 41.99 21.73 30.45
CA ASN A 592 40.80 21.74 31.30
C ASN A 592 39.51 21.98 30.50
N SER A 593 39.46 21.55 29.23
CA SER A 593 38.27 21.66 28.37
C SER A 593 37.92 20.32 27.75
N ILE A 594 36.63 20.02 27.63
CA ILE A 594 36.12 19.05 26.67
C ILE A 594 36.01 19.80 25.35
N THR A 595 36.61 19.27 24.29
CA THR A 595 36.89 20.09 23.11
C THR A 595 36.08 19.68 21.89
N TYR A 596 35.79 18.39 21.75
CA TYR A 596 35.03 17.79 20.65
C TYR A 596 34.41 16.46 21.06
N LEU A 597 33.43 16.02 20.26
CA LEU A 597 32.90 14.66 20.32
C LEU A 597 33.86 13.70 19.61
N GLY A 598 34.02 12.48 20.13
CA GLY A 598 34.86 11.44 19.54
C GLY A 598 36.35 11.54 19.88
N ASN A 599 37.18 10.88 19.07
CA ASN A 599 38.62 10.75 19.30
C ASN A 599 39.46 11.86 18.62
N GLY A 600 38.86 12.73 17.81
CA GLY A 600 39.53 13.86 17.16
C GLY A 600 38.53 14.93 16.72
N ASP A 601 39.04 16.04 16.16
CA ASP A 601 38.26 17.18 15.65
C ASP A 601 38.03 17.14 14.13
N GLY A 602 38.13 15.95 13.53
CA GLY A 602 38.05 15.70 12.09
C GLY A 602 36.71 15.10 11.64
N THR A 603 36.39 15.31 10.36
CA THR A 603 35.16 14.79 9.73
C THR A 603 35.09 13.27 9.65
N GLU A 604 36.20 12.57 9.91
CA GLU A 604 36.31 11.11 9.90
C GLU A 604 36.39 10.53 11.32
N ASP A 605 36.21 11.32 12.37
CA ASP A 605 36.30 10.85 13.74
C ASP A 605 35.04 10.11 14.18
N THR A 606 35.25 9.01 14.91
CA THR A 606 34.19 8.17 15.44
C THR A 606 33.81 8.66 16.82
N TYR A 607 32.52 8.88 17.05
CA TYR A 607 32.01 9.44 18.30
C TYR A 607 30.73 8.75 18.80
N LEU A 608 29.93 8.15 17.91
CA LEU A 608 28.65 7.56 18.24
C LEU A 608 28.63 6.07 17.91
N PHE A 609 28.29 5.25 18.90
CA PHE A 609 28.17 3.81 18.75
C PHE A 609 26.83 3.30 19.27
N TYR A 610 26.17 2.45 18.49
CA TYR A 610 25.06 1.62 18.98
C TYR A 610 25.57 0.19 19.18
N GLY A 611 25.68 -0.23 20.44
CA GLY A 611 26.41 -1.42 20.83
C GLY A 611 27.89 -1.32 20.45
N SER A 612 28.37 -2.27 19.65
CA SER A 612 29.73 -2.28 19.11
C SER A 612 29.85 -1.56 17.76
N ASN A 613 28.75 -1.07 17.20
CA ASN A 613 28.70 -0.60 15.82
C ASN A 613 28.87 0.91 15.79
N ASP A 614 29.83 1.35 14.99
CA ASP A 614 30.02 2.77 14.72
C ASP A 614 28.93 3.25 13.77
N ILE A 615 28.13 4.19 14.23
CA ILE A 615 27.07 4.84 13.45
C ILE A 615 27.36 6.32 13.24
N SER A 616 28.57 6.78 13.56
CA SER A 616 28.96 8.20 13.46
C SER A 616 28.90 8.73 12.02
N ALA A 617 28.89 7.86 11.01
CA ALA A 617 28.91 8.22 9.60
C ALA A 617 27.52 8.23 8.94
N HIS A 618 26.48 7.82 9.66
CA HIS A 618 25.13 7.79 9.14
C HIS A 618 24.68 9.24 8.87
N SER A 619 24.33 9.52 7.62
CA SER A 619 23.89 10.82 7.14
C SER A 619 22.38 11.00 7.14
N GLU A 620 21.66 9.89 7.33
CA GLU A 620 20.22 9.86 7.54
C GLU A 620 19.90 9.72 9.03
N ASP A 621 18.71 10.18 9.42
CA ASP A 621 18.17 9.90 10.74
C ASP A 621 18.03 8.39 10.93
N THR A 622 18.21 7.88 12.15
CA THR A 622 18.07 6.44 12.42
C THR A 622 17.36 6.19 13.73
N ARG A 623 16.85 4.97 13.93
CA ARG A 623 16.05 4.61 15.11
C ARG A 623 16.53 3.33 15.78
N THR A 624 16.68 3.36 17.10
CA THR A 624 16.97 2.14 17.87
C THR A 624 15.71 1.27 17.98
N PRO A 625 15.85 -0.04 18.27
CA PRO A 625 14.70 -0.92 18.51
C PRO A 625 13.86 -0.50 19.73
N THR A 626 14.43 0.29 20.63
CA THR A 626 13.72 0.84 21.78
C THR A 626 13.04 2.19 21.48
N GLY A 627 13.12 2.67 20.24
CA GLY A 627 12.43 3.88 19.80
C GLY A 627 13.24 5.18 19.89
N LEU A 628 14.48 5.15 20.38
CA LEU A 628 15.35 6.33 20.42
C LEU A 628 15.67 6.75 18.97
N LYS A 629 15.22 7.94 18.56
CA LYS A 629 15.55 8.51 17.24
C LYS A 629 16.85 9.30 17.33
N LEU A 630 17.76 9.07 16.40
CA LEU A 630 19.07 9.72 16.34
C LEU A 630 19.11 10.56 15.06
N TYR A 631 19.36 11.85 15.18
CA TYR A 631 19.32 12.77 14.05
C TYR A 631 20.68 12.88 13.38
N ASP A 632 20.72 12.66 12.06
CA ASP A 632 21.89 12.77 11.16
C ASP A 632 23.23 12.73 11.91
N PRO A 633 23.67 11.55 12.39
CA PRO A 633 24.91 11.43 13.14
C PRO A 633 26.13 12.02 12.42
N ALA A 634 26.17 12.01 11.08
CA ALA A 634 27.27 12.55 10.30
C ALA A 634 27.38 14.08 10.41
N SER A 635 26.26 14.81 10.45
CA SER A 635 26.25 16.27 10.61
C SER A 635 26.98 16.71 11.89
N GLY A 636 26.86 15.90 12.94
CA GLY A 636 27.43 16.15 14.26
C GLY A 636 28.95 16.14 14.32
N ARG A 637 29.61 15.45 13.38
CA ARG A 637 31.07 15.22 13.40
C ARG A 637 31.90 16.48 13.31
N SER A 638 31.44 17.48 12.55
CA SER A 638 32.18 18.75 12.36
C SER A 638 31.69 19.88 13.28
N GLY A 639 30.47 19.75 13.78
CA GLY A 639 29.83 20.72 14.67
C GLY A 639 30.02 20.42 16.15
N ASP A 640 30.57 19.24 16.49
CA ASP A 640 30.65 18.71 17.86
C ASP A 640 29.31 18.70 18.59
N LYS A 641 28.26 18.39 17.82
CA LYS A 641 26.86 18.37 18.26
C LYS A 641 26.24 17.03 17.94
N PHE A 642 25.27 16.60 18.71
CA PHE A 642 24.48 15.41 18.41
C PHE A 642 23.09 15.57 18.99
N GLU A 643 22.06 15.21 18.25
CA GLU A 643 20.67 15.34 18.69
C GLU A 643 19.98 13.98 18.64
N PHE A 644 19.11 13.72 19.61
CA PHE A 644 18.31 12.51 19.65
C PHE A 644 16.95 12.78 20.31
N GLU A 645 15.98 11.90 20.10
CA GLU A 645 14.63 11.98 20.67
C GLU A 645 14.32 10.71 21.45
N LEU A 646 13.87 10.87 22.69
CA LEU A 646 13.50 9.80 23.62
C LEU A 646 11.98 9.60 23.63
N PRO A 647 11.45 8.40 23.36
CA PRO A 647 10.02 8.11 23.50
C PRO A 647 9.54 8.25 24.96
N ALA A 648 8.25 8.56 25.12
CA ALA A 648 7.58 8.66 26.42
C ALA A 648 7.67 7.38 27.26
N ASP A 649 7.62 6.21 26.63
CA ASP A 649 7.88 4.91 27.27
C ASP A 649 8.79 4.03 26.39
N ILE A 650 10.05 3.92 26.77
CA ILE A 650 11.05 3.09 26.09
C ILE A 650 10.79 1.57 26.28
N THR A 651 10.05 1.19 27.32
CA THR A 651 9.78 -0.21 27.65
C THR A 651 8.53 -0.74 26.96
N ASP A 652 7.60 0.14 26.59
CA ASP A 652 6.38 -0.18 25.86
C ASP A 652 6.39 0.30 24.39
N TYR A 653 7.58 0.55 23.83
CA TYR A 653 7.75 0.93 22.44
C TYR A 653 7.41 -0.26 21.49
N LYS A 654 6.14 -0.37 21.15
CA LYS A 654 5.53 -1.48 20.38
C LYS A 654 4.75 -0.96 19.18
N ALA A 655 4.58 -1.81 18.18
CA ALA A 655 3.69 -1.57 17.06
C ALA A 655 2.38 -2.34 17.22
N ASN A 656 1.27 -1.70 16.89
CA ASN A 656 -0.03 -2.34 16.76
C ASN A 656 -0.08 -3.04 15.40
N ILE A 657 -0.02 -4.37 15.40
CA ILE A 657 -0.17 -5.17 14.19
C ILE A 657 -1.58 -5.73 14.17
N VAL A 658 -2.27 -5.60 13.03
CA VAL A 658 -3.66 -6.03 12.88
C VAL A 658 -3.74 -7.10 11.81
N VAL A 659 -4.48 -8.16 12.09
CA VAL A 659 -4.97 -9.07 11.07
C VAL A 659 -6.49 -8.94 10.99
N THR A 660 -6.99 -8.56 9.82
CA THR A 660 -8.41 -8.42 9.54
C THR A 660 -8.79 -9.27 8.35
N THR A 661 -10.02 -9.77 8.36
CA THR A 661 -10.65 -10.28 7.14
C THR A 661 -11.44 -9.16 6.48
N SER A 662 -11.63 -9.24 5.16
CA SER A 662 -12.70 -8.48 4.51
C SER A 662 -14.01 -9.12 4.97
N GLY A 663 -14.62 -8.56 6.03
CA GLY A 663 -15.84 -9.12 6.62
C GLY A 663 -16.84 -9.44 5.52
N LYS A 664 -17.38 -10.69 5.49
CA LYS A 664 -18.24 -11.24 4.42
C LYS A 664 -19.00 -10.15 3.65
N LYS A 665 -18.41 -9.69 2.56
CA LYS A 665 -19.06 -8.81 1.60
C LYS A 665 -19.14 -9.55 0.27
N VAL A 666 -20.36 -9.96 -0.03
CA VAL A 666 -20.88 -10.00 -1.39
C VAL A 666 -20.49 -8.68 -2.06
N SER A 667 -19.88 -8.80 -3.25
CA SER A 667 -19.57 -7.76 -4.24
C SER A 667 -20.17 -6.38 -3.94
N THR A 668 -19.30 -5.39 -3.72
CA THR A 668 -19.50 -4.01 -4.19
C THR A 668 -18.14 -3.31 -4.21
N ASP A 669 -17.76 -2.89 -5.42
CA ASP A 669 -16.51 -2.20 -5.77
C ASP A 669 -16.20 -1.02 -4.85
N SER A 670 -14.98 -0.98 -4.32
CA SER A 670 -14.23 0.25 -3.96
C SER A 670 -12.83 -0.14 -3.47
N GLY A 671 -11.90 -0.35 -4.41
CA GLY A 671 -10.45 -0.38 -4.18
C GLY A 671 -9.80 0.55 -5.19
N ASN A 672 -8.63 1.14 -4.87
CA ASN A 672 -7.95 2.05 -5.79
C ASN A 672 -7.71 1.38 -7.15
N VAL A 673 -8.20 2.09 -8.16
CA VAL A 673 -8.40 1.60 -9.51
C VAL A 673 -7.22 2.00 -10.38
N VAL A 674 -6.55 1.04 -11.02
CA VAL A 674 -5.78 1.35 -12.25
C VAL A 674 -6.78 1.43 -13.39
N THR A 675 -6.90 2.60 -13.98
CA THR A 675 -7.67 2.84 -15.20
C THR A 675 -6.73 2.81 -16.40
N ASP A 676 -7.15 2.20 -17.50
CA ASP A 676 -6.51 2.41 -18.81
C ASP A 676 -6.53 3.90 -19.19
N GLU A 677 -5.46 4.41 -19.82
CA GLU A 677 -5.36 5.85 -20.15
C GLU A 677 -6.38 6.25 -21.24
N ALA A 678 -7.16 7.31 -21.02
CA ALA A 678 -8.07 7.79 -22.05
C ALA A 678 -7.35 8.21 -23.34
N PRO A 679 -7.98 7.99 -24.51
CA PRO A 679 -7.48 8.52 -25.77
C PRO A 679 -7.46 10.05 -25.73
N GLN A 680 -6.42 10.62 -26.32
CA GLN A 680 -6.29 12.08 -26.45
C GLN A 680 -7.42 12.63 -27.34
N ILE A 681 -8.00 13.76 -26.93
CA ILE A 681 -9.00 14.47 -27.72
C ILE A 681 -8.33 15.04 -28.97
N GLN A 682 -8.87 14.69 -30.14
CA GLN A 682 -8.44 15.18 -31.45
C GLN A 682 -9.47 16.15 -32.01
N LYS A 683 -9.04 17.08 -32.87
CA LYS A 683 -9.98 17.94 -33.61
C LYS A 683 -10.55 17.20 -34.82
N ALA A 684 -11.78 17.55 -35.20
CA ALA A 684 -12.47 16.92 -36.32
C ALA A 684 -11.77 17.11 -37.68
N ASP A 685 -10.89 18.10 -37.86
CA ASP A 685 -10.08 18.27 -39.06
C ASP A 685 -8.78 17.42 -39.06
N GLU A 686 -8.40 16.85 -37.91
CA GLU A 686 -7.24 15.96 -37.76
C GLU A 686 -7.59 14.50 -38.08
N VAL A 687 -8.87 14.14 -38.01
CA VAL A 687 -9.36 12.78 -38.29
C VAL A 687 -10.01 12.73 -39.68
N THR A 688 -9.40 11.97 -40.60
CA THR A 688 -9.86 11.91 -42.00
C THR A 688 -10.82 10.76 -42.29
N ASP A 689 -10.68 9.63 -41.59
CA ASP A 689 -11.55 8.47 -41.70
C ASP A 689 -12.04 8.03 -40.32
N LEU A 690 -13.30 8.33 -40.03
CA LEU A 690 -13.91 8.00 -38.74
C LEU A 690 -14.31 6.53 -38.65
N THR A 691 -14.53 5.85 -39.78
CA THR A 691 -15.13 4.51 -39.81
C THR A 691 -14.22 3.44 -39.20
N GLN A 692 -12.96 3.80 -38.94
CA GLN A 692 -11.96 2.96 -38.30
C GLN A 692 -12.08 2.90 -36.78
N PHE A 693 -12.86 3.78 -36.14
CA PHE A 693 -12.91 3.92 -34.68
C PHE A 693 -14.32 3.76 -34.10
N ASN A 694 -14.38 3.33 -32.83
CA ASN A 694 -15.51 3.65 -31.97
C ASN A 694 -15.41 5.13 -31.58
N ALA A 695 -16.16 5.97 -32.27
CA ALA A 695 -15.97 7.41 -32.22
C ALA A 695 -16.85 8.05 -31.14
N ILE A 696 -16.28 8.96 -30.35
CA ILE A 696 -17.03 9.81 -29.42
C ILE A 696 -16.95 11.24 -29.95
N LEU A 697 -18.09 11.80 -30.36
CA LEU A 697 -18.17 13.07 -31.05
C LEU A 697 -18.77 14.15 -30.16
N GLY A 698 -17.93 15.08 -29.74
CA GLY A 698 -18.31 16.25 -28.94
C GLY A 698 -18.69 17.46 -29.81
N GLY A 699 -19.83 18.07 -29.50
CA GLY A 699 -20.31 19.31 -30.12
C GLY A 699 -21.19 19.08 -31.36
N GLY A 700 -22.10 20.00 -31.62
CA GLY A 700 -23.07 19.88 -32.71
C GLY A 700 -22.49 20.01 -34.13
N PRO A 701 -23.29 19.74 -35.19
CA PRO A 701 -22.86 19.75 -36.60
C PRO A 701 -22.46 21.16 -37.11
N CYS A 702 -22.71 22.18 -36.31
CA CYS A 702 -22.26 23.55 -36.52
C CYS A 702 -20.74 23.70 -36.34
N VAL A 703 -20.21 23.01 -35.31
CA VAL A 703 -18.82 23.14 -34.88
C VAL A 703 -18.00 21.88 -35.16
N ASN A 704 -18.65 20.73 -35.38
CA ASN A 704 -18.04 19.43 -35.64
C ASN A 704 -18.52 18.84 -36.98
N SER A 705 -17.64 18.84 -37.99
CA SER A 705 -18.01 18.36 -39.33
C SER A 705 -18.32 16.85 -39.40
N HIS A 706 -17.79 16.05 -38.49
CA HIS A 706 -18.09 14.61 -38.42
C HIS A 706 -19.51 14.34 -37.90
N VAL A 707 -20.02 15.16 -36.97
CA VAL A 707 -21.43 15.09 -36.56
C VAL A 707 -22.33 15.48 -37.72
N ALA A 708 -21.97 16.50 -38.51
CA ALA A 708 -22.72 16.83 -39.73
C ALA A 708 -22.72 15.66 -40.73
N ARG A 709 -21.60 14.97 -40.91
CA ARG A 709 -21.48 13.81 -41.80
C ARG A 709 -22.35 12.64 -41.34
N ILE A 710 -22.26 12.24 -40.07
CA ILE A 710 -23.01 11.11 -39.51
C ILE A 710 -24.52 11.39 -39.48
N LYS A 711 -24.92 12.63 -39.21
CA LYS A 711 -26.33 13.05 -39.24
C LYS A 711 -26.85 13.37 -40.65
N ASN A 712 -26.02 13.24 -41.68
CA ASN A 712 -26.33 13.60 -43.07
C ASN A 712 -26.85 15.05 -43.22
N LEU A 713 -26.21 15.98 -42.51
CA LEU A 713 -26.47 17.41 -42.52
C LEU A 713 -25.37 18.15 -43.30
N SER A 714 -25.68 19.36 -43.77
CA SER A 714 -24.65 20.22 -44.37
C SER A 714 -23.64 20.67 -43.31
N PRO A 715 -22.32 20.66 -43.58
CA PRO A 715 -21.32 21.16 -42.64
C PRO A 715 -21.63 22.60 -42.18
N GLY A 716 -21.52 22.88 -40.89
CA GLY A 716 -21.84 24.20 -40.33
C GLY A 716 -23.35 24.43 -40.11
N SER A 717 -24.16 23.37 -40.04
CA SER A 717 -25.59 23.48 -39.73
C SER A 717 -25.80 23.84 -38.26
N CYS A 718 -26.23 25.08 -37.97
CA CYS A 718 -26.42 25.60 -36.62
C CYS A 718 -27.90 25.88 -36.30
N GLY A 719 -28.24 25.94 -35.01
CA GLY A 719 -29.59 26.23 -34.54
C GLY A 719 -30.61 25.23 -35.10
N VAL A 720 -31.76 25.68 -35.59
CA VAL A 720 -32.80 24.75 -36.09
C VAL A 720 -32.33 23.87 -37.25
N ALA A 721 -31.28 24.28 -37.97
CA ALA A 721 -30.71 23.50 -39.07
C ALA A 721 -29.84 22.32 -38.57
N SER A 722 -29.40 22.33 -37.31
CA SER A 722 -28.67 21.21 -36.70
C SER A 722 -29.58 20.04 -36.32
N GLY A 723 -30.90 20.23 -36.38
CA GLY A 723 -31.88 19.26 -35.88
C GLY A 723 -32.07 19.27 -34.37
N PHE A 724 -31.42 20.18 -33.64
CA PHE A 724 -31.57 20.32 -32.19
C PHE A 724 -32.62 21.38 -31.82
N THR A 725 -33.09 21.31 -30.59
CA THR A 725 -34.10 22.18 -29.99
C THR A 725 -33.45 23.10 -28.95
N PRO A 726 -33.88 24.36 -28.81
CA PRO A 726 -33.29 25.27 -27.83
C PRO A 726 -33.33 24.75 -26.39
N ASN A 727 -32.20 24.83 -25.68
CA ASN A 727 -31.98 24.32 -24.31
C ASN A 727 -32.04 22.79 -24.17
N GLU A 728 -31.71 22.06 -25.24
CA GLU A 728 -31.68 20.61 -25.25
C GLU A 728 -30.36 20.10 -25.83
N ALA A 729 -29.90 18.97 -25.31
CA ALA A 729 -28.84 18.17 -25.90
C ALA A 729 -29.33 16.77 -26.25
N VAL A 730 -28.59 16.11 -27.13
CA VAL A 730 -28.85 14.75 -27.56
C VAL A 730 -27.62 13.90 -27.26
N ILE A 731 -27.87 12.73 -26.69
CA ILE A 731 -26.93 11.61 -26.61
C ILE A 731 -27.47 10.54 -27.56
N GLU A 732 -26.70 10.18 -28.58
CA GLU A 732 -27.17 9.23 -29.58
C GLU A 732 -26.06 8.34 -30.12
N LEU A 733 -26.31 7.03 -30.14
CA LEU A 733 -25.50 6.05 -30.85
C LEU A 733 -25.95 6.00 -32.31
N VAL A 734 -24.98 6.11 -33.20
CA VAL A 734 -25.19 6.07 -34.65
C VAL A 734 -24.23 5.07 -35.28
N ASP A 735 -24.67 4.45 -36.36
CA ASP A 735 -23.87 3.52 -37.14
C ASP A 735 -22.65 4.23 -37.75
N ASN A 736 -21.47 3.61 -37.60
CA ASN A 736 -20.22 4.08 -38.14
C ASN A 736 -19.47 2.95 -38.89
N GLY A 737 -20.22 2.09 -39.59
CA GLY A 737 -19.68 0.99 -40.39
C GLY A 737 -19.58 -0.29 -39.56
N SER A 738 -18.36 -0.80 -39.34
CA SER A 738 -18.15 -1.92 -38.41
C SER A 738 -18.02 -1.46 -36.94
N ASN A 739 -18.12 -0.15 -36.69
CA ASN A 739 -17.94 0.49 -35.39
C ASN A 739 -19.15 1.37 -35.06
N VAL A 740 -19.19 1.90 -33.83
CA VAL A 740 -20.27 2.79 -33.37
C VAL A 740 -19.76 4.21 -33.16
N ALA A 741 -20.59 5.22 -33.45
CA ALA A 741 -20.33 6.61 -33.11
C ALA A 741 -21.32 7.11 -32.04
N LEU A 742 -20.82 7.62 -30.91
CA LEU A 742 -21.59 8.30 -29.89
C LEU A 742 -21.57 9.80 -30.14
N VAL A 743 -22.72 10.38 -30.45
CA VAL A 743 -22.92 11.82 -30.64
C VAL A 743 -23.35 12.45 -29.31
N VAL A 744 -22.56 13.40 -28.82
CA VAL A 744 -22.83 14.20 -27.61
C VAL A 744 -22.91 15.67 -28.04
N ALA A 745 -24.13 16.16 -28.26
CA ALA A 745 -24.32 17.46 -28.90
C ALA A 745 -25.50 18.26 -28.33
N GLY A 746 -25.21 19.49 -27.91
CA GLY A 746 -26.18 20.48 -27.44
C GLY A 746 -26.56 21.55 -28.47
N TRP A 747 -27.65 22.26 -28.19
CA TRP A 747 -28.00 23.51 -28.88
C TRP A 747 -27.00 24.63 -28.54
N GLU A 748 -26.68 24.78 -27.25
CA GLU A 748 -25.58 25.59 -26.73
C GLU A 748 -24.53 24.71 -26.04
N ALA A 749 -23.35 25.26 -25.77
CA ALA A 749 -22.25 24.50 -25.17
C ALA A 749 -22.58 23.98 -23.76
N ASP A 750 -23.35 24.74 -22.98
CA ASP A 750 -23.87 24.31 -21.68
C ASP A 750 -24.83 23.11 -21.80
N ASP A 751 -25.57 23.00 -22.92
CA ASP A 751 -26.40 21.82 -23.19
C ASP A 751 -25.50 20.59 -23.45
N THR A 752 -24.46 20.74 -24.26
CA THR A 752 -23.48 19.65 -24.52
C THR A 752 -22.84 19.16 -23.23
N LYS A 753 -22.47 20.08 -22.33
CA LYS A 753 -21.86 19.76 -21.04
C LYS A 753 -22.79 18.99 -20.11
N ARG A 754 -24.09 19.32 -20.09
CA ARG A 754 -25.09 18.50 -19.35
C ARG A 754 -25.15 17.07 -19.88
N ALA A 755 -25.05 16.86 -21.18
CA ALA A 755 -25.00 15.53 -21.76
C ALA A 755 -23.72 14.77 -21.35
N GLY A 756 -22.58 15.46 -21.23
CA GLY A 756 -21.35 14.88 -20.67
C GLY A 756 -21.51 14.41 -19.22
N VAL A 757 -22.17 15.21 -18.37
CA VAL A 757 -22.48 14.83 -16.97
C VAL A 757 -23.34 13.56 -16.91
N VAL A 758 -24.33 13.43 -17.79
CA VAL A 758 -25.19 12.23 -17.85
C VAL A 758 -24.37 10.98 -18.19
N LEU A 759 -23.48 11.06 -19.18
CA LEU A 759 -22.63 9.94 -19.59
C LEU A 759 -21.53 9.60 -18.57
N LYS A 760 -21.04 10.58 -17.82
CA LYS A 760 -20.10 10.34 -16.72
C LYS A 760 -20.70 9.49 -15.60
N ASN A 761 -22.00 9.67 -15.34
CA ASN A 761 -22.76 8.98 -14.30
C ASN A 761 -23.72 7.96 -14.93
N TYR A 762 -23.25 7.23 -15.95
CA TYR A 762 -24.10 6.33 -16.73
C TYR A 762 -24.69 5.19 -15.90
N ASP A 763 -24.04 4.81 -14.80
CA ASP A 763 -24.39 3.77 -13.85
C ASP A 763 -25.46 4.20 -12.83
N ASP A 764 -25.78 5.50 -12.75
CA ASP A 764 -26.86 6.00 -11.92
C ASP A 764 -28.21 5.40 -12.37
N THR A 765 -29.01 4.93 -11.42
CA THR A 765 -30.28 4.24 -11.69
C THR A 765 -31.24 5.08 -12.55
N LYS A 766 -31.23 6.42 -12.42
CA LYS A 766 -32.02 7.34 -13.24
C LYS A 766 -31.55 7.34 -14.69
N VAL A 767 -30.24 7.33 -14.91
CA VAL A 767 -29.63 7.34 -16.25
C VAL A 767 -29.84 5.99 -16.93
N MET A 768 -29.55 4.88 -16.24
CA MET A 768 -29.79 3.52 -16.74
C MET A 768 -31.25 3.30 -17.15
N THR A 769 -32.20 3.78 -16.33
CA THR A 769 -33.63 3.69 -16.65
C THR A 769 -34.00 4.54 -17.87
N ALA A 770 -33.41 5.72 -18.01
CA ALA A 770 -33.69 6.62 -19.12
C ALA A 770 -33.08 6.11 -20.45
N PHE A 771 -31.88 5.52 -20.39
CA PHE A 771 -31.19 4.89 -21.51
C PHE A 771 -31.94 3.64 -21.99
N GLY A 772 -32.15 2.65 -21.11
CA GLY A 772 -32.84 1.40 -21.45
C GLY A 772 -32.40 0.83 -22.80
N SER A 773 -33.35 0.34 -23.61
CA SER A 773 -33.06 -0.16 -24.96
C SER A 773 -33.07 0.93 -26.05
N LYS A 774 -32.92 2.22 -25.69
CA LYS A 774 -32.96 3.33 -26.65
C LYS A 774 -31.59 3.54 -27.28
N THR A 775 -31.57 4.09 -28.49
CA THR A 775 -30.33 4.50 -29.17
C THR A 775 -30.12 6.01 -29.17
N SER A 776 -31.13 6.78 -28.73
CA SER A 776 -31.10 8.24 -28.63
C SER A 776 -31.92 8.70 -27.43
N VAL A 777 -31.40 9.67 -26.68
CA VAL A 777 -32.10 10.35 -25.58
C VAL A 777 -31.88 11.86 -25.64
N VAL A 778 -32.85 12.60 -25.12
CA VAL A 778 -32.79 14.07 -25.00
C VAL A 778 -32.47 14.44 -23.55
N VAL A 779 -31.52 15.35 -23.39
CA VAL A 779 -31.05 15.88 -22.11
C VAL A 779 -31.49 17.33 -21.97
N LYS A 780 -32.15 17.67 -20.85
CA LYS A 780 -32.62 19.03 -20.53
C LYS A 780 -32.25 19.41 -19.11
N GLY A 781 -32.08 20.69 -18.85
CA GLY A 781 -31.83 21.17 -17.49
C GLY A 781 -31.32 22.60 -17.47
N THR A 782 -31.20 23.16 -16.27
CA THR A 782 -30.69 24.52 -16.05
C THR A 782 -29.40 24.54 -15.22
N THR A 783 -28.97 23.39 -14.69
CA THR A 783 -27.76 23.24 -13.88
C THR A 783 -26.97 21.99 -14.29
N MET A 784 -25.78 21.80 -13.71
CA MET A 784 -24.93 20.63 -13.93
C MET A 784 -25.11 19.54 -12.85
N ASP A 785 -26.07 19.69 -11.94
CA ASP A 785 -26.41 18.67 -10.96
C ASP A 785 -27.30 17.60 -11.61
N LEU A 786 -26.83 16.35 -11.64
CA LEU A 786 -27.52 15.20 -12.23
C LEU A 786 -28.96 15.03 -11.71
N SER A 787 -29.22 15.38 -10.45
CA SER A 787 -30.56 15.32 -9.85
C SER A 787 -31.55 16.23 -10.57
N SER A 788 -31.08 17.37 -11.08
CA SER A 788 -31.87 18.40 -11.77
C SER A 788 -31.91 18.27 -13.30
N ILE A 789 -31.13 17.34 -13.87
CA ILE A 789 -31.10 17.07 -15.31
C ILE A 789 -32.21 16.08 -15.68
N GLU A 790 -33.03 16.41 -16.66
CA GLU A 790 -34.02 15.49 -17.23
C GLU A 790 -33.42 14.73 -18.40
N VAL A 791 -33.56 13.40 -18.42
CA VAL A 791 -33.12 12.51 -19.50
C VAL A 791 -34.36 11.75 -19.99
N ALA A 792 -34.71 11.89 -21.26
CA ALA A 792 -35.96 11.38 -21.84
C ALA A 792 -35.76 10.66 -23.17
#